data_AF-A0A844SJ31-F1
#
_entry.id   AF-A0A844SJ31-F1
#
_cell.length_a   1.000
_cell.length_b   1.000
_cell.length_c   1.000
_cell.angle_alpha   90.00
_cell.angle_beta   90.00
_cell.angle_gamma   90.00
#
_symmetry.space_group_name_H-M   'P 1'
#
loop_
_entity.id
_entity.type
_entity.pdbx_description
1 polymer ?
#
loop_
_entity_poly.entity_id
_entity_poly.type
_entity_poly.pdbx_seq_one_letter_code
_entity_poly.pdbx_strand_id
1 'polypeptide(L)'
;MIKPGAYLIVLRLIVALGCGALGPASAFAADDRKLDTPVRVLPYPFSHIVSFAADTDALRPWHGAAIHRFFNEELGLTISDSLWPQGREEISAFFVGPGQLNRYPSGIGSEPTFALLLREWHRGNIDHFHSWHEDSPLPFRTEIQPPLSLSAARSSLSMSSAGLPPQPSRNVRFYFSAAPPADLSIMLHDSQGRSTIFGPGDVVRGQRIQFEVGSLGWIVEVIVPLQSNSVTRPVDPMAIDRIEFIAPSCATGCAVSLTRVERDHFSRYTVLSEMPWLEAWNVRPAILTSHGGNTLIQDFGVPGQVAKFVAFDNPALVDTHAPLADQKQSHAYHSDLLRKLGVLAVWSYFPADGKDIFALPDGPEVQHGLLPLSSTYEQLYNLPRASPPQLDTSSEDKFDASARVSLSDIPEGERKELYCGPNCNVSQGNALAMLIASHLQSINRGKKVKGLIYTHFGSEDGTAVFRASPEEAVTPAVRKWMRRFANYVYDFDGSIGTGRRVWSPPASTWVRYQVMHSNIVPHLVVDGSTVSITPWTDPVTQTTWPDLRAGTRDLHGLTVYVPDVERASVRIGGKETQSFTRNPPDETGRTSITLVDDQVPTPIIGRVSLKDRARVEAISGQFTDLSEANSHVSLGTDQAGGAGVVIKPWRLDLWNTSHLQLAVRKHCMSKNSAGCLESRFKIELLMQDGGTVSILEGQAPDRRMSSSTWSVPRLKKLDEWVSHTLDVTQLAWSKFIDEGDDWRRPGLPLGRVKEVRVSLTNAPAGTMLDVQNFRALRPSGNGQAPDGTKLIAGRVTLDGWMPAPGVEVRVATESGHTTTTATDQDGYYFFPGQPNGKIVSIRAQLGSRQCFPRQGRRIEIGKDEAELDIELGESQHLSKKSSLSPFNTVTNAEQACETMPELLAQER
;
A
#
# COMPACT_ATOMS: atom_id res chain seq x y z
N MET A 1 -24.58 -15.61 66.79
CA MET A 1 -24.13 -14.72 67.89
C MET A 1 -23.84 -13.34 67.32
N ILE A 2 -24.03 -12.27 68.11
CA ILE A 2 -23.53 -10.88 67.98
C ILE A 2 -23.64 -10.16 66.59
N LYS A 3 -24.22 -8.95 66.66
CA LYS A 3 -24.53 -7.92 65.63
C LYS A 3 -23.52 -6.73 65.77
N PRO A 4 -23.66 -5.54 65.12
CA PRO A 4 -24.05 -5.16 63.72
C PRO A 4 -23.24 -3.94 63.15
N GLY A 5 -23.72 -3.35 62.02
CA GLY A 5 -23.54 -1.92 61.64
C GLY A 5 -23.45 -1.72 60.11
N ALA A 6 -24.33 -1.03 59.33
CA ALA A 6 -25.47 -0.11 59.55
C ALA A 6 -25.09 1.31 60.07
N TYR A 7 -25.61 2.47 59.59
CA TYR A 7 -26.75 2.83 58.71
C TYR A 7 -26.27 3.70 57.48
N LEU A 8 -26.96 4.02 56.36
CA LEU A 8 -28.39 4.16 55.92
C LEU A 8 -28.98 5.60 56.05
N ILE A 9 -29.86 6.01 55.10
CA ILE A 9 -30.64 7.29 54.90
C ILE A 9 -30.02 8.23 53.83
N VAL A 10 -30.66 8.85 52.81
CA VAL A 10 -32.01 8.92 52.15
C VAL A 10 -32.54 10.37 51.97
N LEU A 11 -32.85 10.72 50.71
CA LEU A 11 -33.66 11.82 50.12
C LEU A 11 -34.04 13.09 50.92
N ARG A 12 -33.97 14.23 50.23
CA ARG A 12 -35.04 15.26 50.23
C ARG A 12 -35.25 15.88 48.84
N LEU A 13 -36.51 16.02 48.43
CA LEU A 13 -36.97 16.95 47.39
C LEU A 13 -37.41 18.27 48.05
N ILE A 14 -37.32 19.38 47.32
CA ILE A 14 -38.19 20.55 47.47
C ILE A 14 -38.62 21.01 46.08
N VAL A 15 -39.90 21.35 45.93
CA VAL A 15 -40.49 21.95 44.72
C VAL A 15 -40.97 23.36 45.08
N ALA A 16 -40.75 24.34 44.20
CA ALA A 16 -41.39 25.64 44.24
C ALA A 16 -41.78 26.06 42.82
N LEU A 17 -43.01 26.56 42.65
CA LEU A 17 -43.59 26.99 41.37
C LEU A 17 -43.72 28.51 41.31
N GLY A 18 -43.53 29.09 40.12
CA GLY A 18 -43.80 30.50 39.82
C GLY A 18 -43.90 30.73 38.30
N CYS A 19 -44.98 31.34 37.84
CA CYS A 19 -45.33 31.44 36.41
C CYS A 19 -44.81 32.75 35.77
N GLY A 20 -44.46 32.74 34.47
CA GLY A 20 -43.92 33.94 33.81
C GLY A 20 -43.64 33.91 32.29
N ALA A 21 -44.50 33.28 31.49
CA ALA A 21 -44.75 33.46 30.04
C ALA A 21 -43.68 34.04 29.04
N LEU A 22 -43.58 33.37 27.88
CA LEU A 22 -43.15 33.84 26.53
C LEU A 22 -41.65 34.06 26.21
N GLY A 23 -41.21 33.47 25.07
CA GLY A 23 -40.06 33.92 24.27
C GLY A 23 -38.89 32.94 24.13
N PRO A 24 -38.67 32.31 22.95
CA PRO A 24 -37.45 31.53 22.69
C PRO A 24 -36.33 32.41 22.13
N ALA A 25 -35.24 32.59 22.89
CA ALA A 25 -34.04 33.28 22.42
C ALA A 25 -32.74 32.75 23.06
N SER A 26 -31.77 32.46 22.20
CA SER A 26 -30.31 32.59 22.42
C SER A 26 -29.73 32.27 23.80
N ALA A 27 -29.28 31.01 23.98
CA ALA A 27 -28.40 30.61 25.08
C ALA A 27 -27.20 29.75 24.63
N PHE A 28 -26.64 30.04 23.44
CA PHE A 28 -25.27 29.63 23.12
C PHE A 28 -24.29 30.49 23.94
N ALA A 29 -24.07 30.11 25.19
CA ALA A 29 -23.12 30.74 26.10
C ALA A 29 -21.88 29.86 26.27
N ALA A 30 -20.99 29.97 25.28
CA ALA A 30 -19.54 29.87 25.37
C ALA A 30 -18.94 29.12 26.59
N ASP A 31 -18.53 27.86 26.37
CA ASP A 31 -17.49 27.19 27.18
C ASP A 31 -16.11 27.75 26.78
N ASP A 32 -15.92 29.04 27.04
CA ASP A 32 -14.77 29.82 26.59
C ASP A 32 -13.52 29.46 27.41
N ARG A 33 -12.39 29.20 26.73
CA ARG A 33 -11.08 28.76 27.28
C ARG A 33 -10.89 27.26 27.59
N LYS A 34 -11.29 26.38 26.68
CA LYS A 34 -10.25 25.44 26.18
C LYS A 34 -9.36 26.21 25.20
N LEU A 35 -8.05 25.94 25.20
CA LEU A 35 -7.23 26.39 24.07
C LEU A 35 -7.73 25.67 22.83
N ASP A 36 -8.10 26.46 21.84
CA ASP A 36 -8.70 25.96 20.61
C ASP A 36 -7.61 25.23 19.80
N THR A 37 -7.61 23.90 19.83
CA THR A 37 -6.50 23.08 19.30
C THR A 37 -6.22 23.46 17.84
N PRO A 38 -4.95 23.72 17.45
CA PRO A 38 -4.65 24.15 16.08
C PRO A 38 -4.81 23.03 15.04
N VAL A 39 -4.93 21.77 15.48
CA VAL A 39 -5.08 20.57 14.67
C VAL A 39 -6.50 19.99 14.82
N ARG A 40 -7.12 19.59 13.69
CA ARG A 40 -8.38 18.83 13.66
C ARG A 40 -8.08 17.33 13.79
N VAL A 41 -8.89 16.62 14.60
CA VAL A 41 -8.66 15.21 15.01
C VAL A 41 -8.67 14.19 13.85
N LEU A 42 -9.37 14.52 12.77
CA LEU A 42 -9.43 13.76 11.52
C LEU A 42 -9.33 14.74 10.34
N PRO A 43 -8.89 14.30 9.15
CA PRO A 43 -8.75 15.21 8.02
C PRO A 43 -10.09 15.84 7.63
N TYR A 44 -10.12 17.10 7.21
CA TYR A 44 -11.31 17.67 6.56
C TYR A 44 -11.59 16.92 5.24
N PRO A 45 -12.86 16.63 4.86
CA PRO A 45 -14.13 16.96 5.53
C PRO A 45 -14.61 15.91 6.56
N PHE A 46 -13.80 14.89 6.84
CA PHE A 46 -14.23 13.68 7.54
C PHE A 46 -14.41 13.88 9.03
N SER A 47 -15.26 13.04 9.61
CA SER A 47 -15.63 13.07 11.02
C SER A 47 -15.62 11.67 11.67
N HIS A 48 -15.30 10.64 10.87
CA HIS A 48 -15.09 9.24 11.21
C HIS A 48 -13.95 8.67 10.36
N ILE A 49 -13.35 7.55 10.76
CA ILE A 49 -12.38 6.80 9.94
C ILE A 49 -12.66 5.30 10.01
N VAL A 50 -12.61 4.65 8.85
CA VAL A 50 -12.61 3.18 8.71
C VAL A 50 -11.51 2.84 7.71
N SER A 51 -10.41 2.26 8.20
CA SER A 51 -9.32 1.71 7.38
C SER A 51 -9.36 0.18 7.46
N PHE A 52 -8.59 -0.51 6.61
CA PHE A 52 -8.56 -1.96 6.52
C PHE A 52 -7.12 -2.47 6.56
N ALA A 53 -6.79 -3.32 7.53
CA ALA A 53 -5.58 -4.14 7.51
C ALA A 53 -6.03 -5.55 7.14
N ALA A 54 -6.16 -5.78 5.84
CA ALA A 54 -6.65 -7.04 5.31
C ALA A 54 -5.56 -8.11 5.28
N ASP A 55 -6.01 -9.34 5.32
CA ASP A 55 -5.19 -10.52 5.54
C ASP A 55 -5.46 -11.57 4.44
N THR A 56 -4.43 -12.35 4.14
CA THR A 56 -4.11 -12.87 2.80
C THR A 56 -3.86 -14.38 2.82
N ASP A 57 -4.24 -15.06 3.91
CA ASP A 57 -4.34 -16.53 3.98
C ASP A 57 -5.17 -17.05 2.80
N ALA A 58 -4.58 -17.96 2.01
CA ALA A 58 -5.17 -18.54 0.81
C ALA A 58 -5.65 -17.54 -0.28
N LEU A 59 -5.40 -16.24 -0.15
CA LEU A 59 -5.78 -15.26 -1.18
C LEU A 59 -4.92 -15.48 -2.43
N ARG A 60 -5.56 -15.93 -3.51
CA ARG A 60 -4.92 -16.15 -4.82
C ARG A 60 -4.55 -14.79 -5.46
N PRO A 61 -3.42 -14.65 -6.17
CA PRO A 61 -2.97 -13.36 -6.71
C PRO A 61 -3.97 -12.68 -7.65
N TRP A 62 -4.64 -13.45 -8.52
CA TRP A 62 -5.71 -12.92 -9.39
C TRP A 62 -6.92 -12.42 -8.61
N HIS A 63 -7.22 -13.03 -7.45
CA HIS A 63 -8.39 -12.70 -6.66
C HIS A 63 -8.18 -11.38 -5.95
N GLY A 64 -7.01 -11.17 -5.32
CA GLY A 64 -6.62 -9.87 -4.76
C GLY A 64 -6.65 -8.75 -5.81
N ALA A 65 -6.06 -8.98 -7.00
CA ALA A 65 -6.10 -8.00 -8.09
C ALA A 65 -7.54 -7.67 -8.56
N ALA A 66 -8.44 -8.66 -8.63
CA ALA A 66 -9.84 -8.45 -9.00
C ALA A 66 -10.64 -7.73 -7.89
N ILE A 67 -10.34 -7.99 -6.62
CA ILE A 67 -10.91 -7.27 -5.47
C ILE A 67 -10.47 -5.80 -5.50
N HIS A 68 -9.18 -5.51 -5.69
CA HIS A 68 -8.69 -4.14 -5.78
C HIS A 68 -9.19 -3.39 -7.01
N ARG A 69 -9.39 -4.06 -8.16
CA ARG A 69 -10.09 -3.44 -9.28
C ARG A 69 -11.49 -2.96 -8.86
N PHE A 70 -12.27 -3.82 -8.19
CA PHE A 70 -13.59 -3.43 -7.72
C PHE A 70 -13.54 -2.30 -6.66
N PHE A 71 -12.75 -2.45 -5.59
CA PHE A 71 -12.68 -1.46 -4.51
C PHE A 71 -12.03 -0.14 -4.96
N ASN A 72 -10.91 -0.20 -5.67
CA ASN A 72 -10.02 0.95 -5.88
C ASN A 72 -10.20 1.62 -7.25
N GLU A 73 -10.64 0.89 -8.29
CA GLU A 73 -10.91 1.46 -9.63
C GLU A 73 -12.42 1.73 -9.84
N GLU A 74 -13.27 0.76 -9.51
CA GLU A 74 -14.72 0.85 -9.77
C GLU A 74 -15.43 1.67 -8.68
N LEU A 75 -15.12 1.49 -7.39
CA LEU A 75 -15.66 2.33 -6.30
C LEU A 75 -14.79 3.55 -5.93
N GLY A 76 -13.50 3.50 -6.25
CA GLY A 76 -12.53 4.57 -5.98
C GLY A 76 -11.96 4.61 -4.56
N LEU A 77 -12.24 3.60 -3.74
CA LEU A 77 -11.78 3.53 -2.35
C LEU A 77 -10.26 3.27 -2.30
N THR A 78 -9.50 4.09 -1.57
CA THR A 78 -8.05 3.88 -1.39
C THR A 78 -7.76 2.82 -0.32
N ILE A 79 -8.12 1.57 -0.61
CA ILE A 79 -8.03 0.43 0.32
C ILE A 79 -6.81 -0.42 -0.01
N SER A 80 -6.08 -0.85 1.02
CA SER A 80 -4.94 -1.72 0.88
C SER A 80 -5.14 -3.10 1.50
N ASP A 81 -4.40 -4.07 0.98
CA ASP A 81 -4.28 -5.43 1.49
C ASP A 81 -2.82 -5.71 1.91
N SER A 82 -2.57 -6.92 2.40
CA SER A 82 -1.25 -7.46 2.71
C SER A 82 -0.76 -8.46 1.66
N LEU A 83 0.52 -8.81 1.74
CA LEU A 83 1.09 -9.98 1.07
C LEU A 83 2.01 -10.76 2.00
N TRP A 84 2.23 -12.03 1.67
CA TRP A 84 3.32 -12.82 2.24
C TRP A 84 4.65 -12.42 1.59
N PRO A 85 5.73 -12.16 2.35
CA PRO A 85 7.07 -12.11 1.77
C PRO A 85 7.44 -13.46 1.14
N GLN A 86 7.52 -14.53 1.92
CA GLN A 86 7.69 -15.90 1.45
C GLN A 86 6.37 -16.69 1.68
N GLY A 87 6.01 -17.60 0.78
CA GLY A 87 4.83 -18.46 0.95
C GLY A 87 4.78 -19.60 -0.06
N ARG A 88 3.58 -20.09 -0.36
CA ARG A 88 3.34 -21.13 -1.38
C ARG A 88 3.17 -20.55 -2.78
N GLU A 89 3.25 -21.45 -3.75
CA GLU A 89 3.19 -21.20 -5.19
C GLU A 89 1.87 -20.52 -5.64
N GLU A 90 0.72 -20.98 -5.13
CA GLU A 90 -0.62 -20.51 -5.53
C GLU A 90 -1.15 -19.26 -4.78
N ILE A 91 -0.45 -18.77 -3.74
CA ILE A 91 -0.92 -17.67 -2.88
C ILE A 91 -0.20 -16.35 -3.19
N SER A 92 -0.70 -15.25 -2.61
CA SER A 92 -0.13 -13.90 -2.74
C SER A 92 1.20 -13.74 -1.98
N ALA A 93 2.26 -14.38 -2.50
CA ALA A 93 3.62 -14.37 -1.97
C ALA A 93 4.67 -13.91 -3.00
N PHE A 94 5.66 -13.11 -2.58
CA PHE A 94 6.79 -12.72 -3.46
C PHE A 94 7.78 -13.86 -3.71
N PHE A 95 8.05 -14.69 -2.70
CA PHE A 95 9.03 -15.79 -2.75
C PHE A 95 8.37 -17.14 -2.42
N VAL A 96 8.92 -18.24 -2.95
CA VAL A 96 8.52 -19.64 -2.64
C VAL A 96 9.56 -20.38 -1.80
N GLY A 97 10.46 -19.63 -1.16
CA GLY A 97 11.60 -20.13 -0.41
C GLY A 97 12.76 -19.12 -0.45
N PRO A 98 13.76 -19.22 0.46
CA PRO A 98 14.73 -18.15 0.69
C PRO A 98 15.42 -17.65 -0.59
N GLY A 99 15.02 -16.44 -1.02
CA GLY A 99 15.56 -15.74 -2.20
C GLY A 99 15.08 -16.25 -3.57
N GLN A 100 14.08 -17.14 -3.61
CA GLN A 100 13.53 -17.73 -4.83
C GLN A 100 12.16 -17.12 -5.17
N LEU A 101 12.08 -16.33 -6.25
CA LEU A 101 10.86 -15.61 -6.65
C LEU A 101 9.69 -16.56 -6.97
N ASN A 102 8.47 -16.17 -6.62
CA ASN A 102 7.25 -16.87 -7.01
C ASN A 102 6.92 -16.62 -8.49
N ARG A 103 7.49 -17.47 -9.37
CA ARG A 103 7.30 -17.43 -10.83
C ARG A 103 6.08 -18.22 -11.33
N TYR A 104 5.19 -18.66 -10.44
CA TYR A 104 3.96 -19.34 -10.87
C TYR A 104 2.98 -18.39 -11.58
N PRO A 105 2.09 -18.89 -12.44
CA PRO A 105 1.10 -18.05 -13.11
C PRO A 105 0.18 -17.38 -12.09
N SER A 106 0.11 -16.05 -12.11
CA SER A 106 -0.71 -15.28 -11.16
C SER A 106 -2.23 -15.51 -11.30
N GLY A 107 -2.65 -16.00 -12.47
CA GLY A 107 -4.04 -16.07 -12.92
C GLY A 107 -4.52 -14.82 -13.68
N ILE A 108 -3.69 -13.77 -13.76
CA ILE A 108 -3.94 -12.58 -14.60
C ILE A 108 -2.92 -12.53 -15.73
N GLY A 109 -3.41 -12.31 -16.96
CA GLY A 109 -2.57 -12.07 -18.13
C GLY A 109 -1.62 -13.23 -18.45
N SER A 110 -0.34 -12.91 -18.58
CA SER A 110 0.77 -13.87 -18.65
C SER A 110 1.81 -13.61 -17.56
N GLU A 111 1.41 -12.88 -16.50
CA GLU A 111 2.29 -12.37 -15.46
C GLU A 111 2.55 -13.42 -14.36
N PRO A 112 3.81 -13.62 -13.95
CA PRO A 112 4.12 -14.41 -12.77
C PRO A 112 3.68 -13.71 -11.48
N THR A 113 3.34 -14.47 -10.45
CA THR A 113 2.83 -13.98 -9.16
C THR A 113 3.65 -12.85 -8.57
N PHE A 114 4.98 -13.01 -8.45
CA PHE A 114 5.84 -11.97 -7.86
C PHE A 114 5.73 -10.61 -8.58
N ALA A 115 5.52 -10.62 -9.90
CA ALA A 115 5.48 -9.41 -10.72
C ALA A 115 4.10 -8.75 -10.73
N LEU A 116 3.01 -9.52 -10.59
CA LEU A 116 1.68 -8.97 -10.33
C LEU A 116 1.68 -8.25 -8.97
N LEU A 117 2.13 -8.91 -7.91
CA LEU A 117 2.18 -8.34 -6.56
C LEU A 117 3.06 -7.10 -6.48
N LEU A 118 4.17 -7.05 -7.23
CA LEU A 118 5.04 -5.87 -7.31
C LEU A 118 4.30 -4.68 -7.94
N ARG A 119 3.47 -4.91 -8.98
CA ARG A 119 2.64 -3.86 -9.57
C ARG A 119 1.56 -3.40 -8.61
N GLU A 120 0.85 -4.31 -7.93
CA GLU A 120 -0.16 -3.95 -6.92
C GLU A 120 0.43 -3.15 -5.74
N TRP A 121 1.65 -3.48 -5.32
CA TRP A 121 2.42 -2.70 -4.34
C TRP A 121 2.69 -1.26 -4.82
N HIS A 122 3.21 -1.08 -6.05
CA HIS A 122 3.50 0.26 -6.58
C HIS A 122 2.26 1.04 -7.05
N ARG A 123 1.12 0.37 -7.29
CA ARG A 123 -0.22 0.97 -7.39
C ARG A 123 -0.70 1.53 -6.05
N GLY A 124 -0.24 0.94 -4.93
CA GLY A 124 -0.69 1.26 -3.57
C GLY A 124 -1.89 0.42 -3.12
N ASN A 125 -2.17 -0.67 -3.82
CA ASN A 125 -3.18 -1.64 -3.47
C ASN A 125 -2.67 -2.60 -2.38
N ILE A 126 -1.34 -2.76 -2.25
CA ILE A 126 -0.70 -3.47 -1.13
C ILE A 126 0.25 -2.50 -0.43
N ASP A 127 0.18 -2.40 0.91
CA ASP A 127 1.00 -1.44 1.69
C ASP A 127 1.53 -1.98 3.03
N HIS A 128 1.33 -3.26 3.32
CA HIS A 128 1.85 -3.93 4.51
C HIS A 128 2.21 -5.39 4.23
N PHE A 129 3.00 -5.97 5.13
CA PHE A 129 3.32 -7.40 5.09
C PHE A 129 2.43 -8.15 6.07
N HIS A 130 1.90 -9.28 5.61
CA HIS A 130 1.56 -10.39 6.49
C HIS A 130 2.87 -10.94 7.12
N SER A 131 2.77 -11.80 8.12
CA SER A 131 3.92 -12.56 8.67
C SER A 131 4.85 -13.11 7.57
N TRP A 132 6.15 -13.21 7.86
CA TRP A 132 7.16 -13.39 6.81
C TRP A 132 6.99 -14.69 6.00
N HIS A 133 6.52 -15.76 6.63
CA HIS A 133 6.31 -17.07 6.01
C HIS A 133 5.15 -17.85 6.62
N GLU A 134 4.45 -18.67 5.84
CA GLU A 134 3.37 -19.53 6.34
C GLU A 134 3.83 -20.47 7.47
N ASP A 135 3.22 -20.32 8.65
CA ASP A 135 3.65 -20.97 9.90
C ASP A 135 2.93 -22.31 10.18
N SER A 136 2.55 -23.04 9.14
CA SER A 136 1.95 -24.38 9.27
C SER A 136 2.97 -25.50 9.64
N PRO A 137 4.23 -25.50 9.16
CA PRO A 137 5.18 -26.58 9.45
C PRO A 137 5.71 -26.54 10.90
N LEU A 138 5.69 -27.68 11.59
CA LEU A 138 6.19 -27.84 12.96
C LEU A 138 7.69 -28.14 13.00
N PRO A 139 8.47 -27.55 13.92
CA PRO A 139 9.87 -27.91 14.09
C PRO A 139 9.99 -29.33 14.68
N PHE A 140 10.98 -30.09 14.21
CA PHE A 140 11.27 -31.44 14.68
C PHE A 140 12.49 -31.50 15.61
N ARG A 141 12.23 -31.86 16.87
CA ARG A 141 13.12 -32.11 18.02
C ARG A 141 13.96 -33.39 17.96
N THR A 142 15.29 -33.33 17.80
CA THR A 142 16.18 -34.47 18.12
C THR A 142 17.18 -34.10 19.22
N GLU A 143 16.92 -34.51 20.46
CA GLU A 143 17.90 -34.46 21.56
C GLU A 143 18.95 -35.57 21.41
N ILE A 144 20.23 -35.25 21.59
CA ILE A 144 21.35 -36.18 21.42
C ILE A 144 21.82 -36.62 22.81
N GLN A 145 21.45 -37.83 23.22
CA GLN A 145 21.70 -38.37 24.55
C GLN A 145 22.39 -39.75 24.48
N PRO A 146 23.66 -39.89 24.93
CA PRO A 146 24.57 -38.81 25.35
C PRO A 146 24.98 -37.90 24.17
N PRO A 147 25.41 -36.64 24.42
CA PRO A 147 25.85 -35.72 23.38
C PRO A 147 26.99 -36.28 22.50
N LEU A 148 26.83 -36.15 21.18
CA LEU A 148 27.82 -36.65 20.21
C LEU A 148 29.05 -35.73 20.22
N SER A 149 30.14 -36.23 20.80
CA SER A 149 31.40 -35.50 20.89
C SER A 149 32.17 -35.57 19.58
N LEU A 150 32.74 -34.44 19.13
CA LEU A 150 33.59 -34.36 17.94
C LEU A 150 35.01 -34.88 18.27
N SER A 151 35.09 -36.18 18.53
CA SER A 151 36.28 -36.86 19.06
C SER A 151 37.27 -37.34 18.00
N ALA A 152 36.93 -37.21 16.71
CA ALA A 152 37.76 -37.59 15.57
C ALA A 152 37.51 -36.69 14.36
N ALA A 153 38.44 -36.74 13.39
CA ALA A 153 38.40 -35.94 12.14
C ALA A 153 37.11 -36.14 11.31
N ARG A 154 36.42 -37.27 11.51
CA ARG A 154 35.04 -37.48 11.08
C ARG A 154 34.27 -38.13 12.23
N SER A 155 33.16 -37.52 12.61
CA SER A 155 32.19 -38.04 13.57
C SER A 155 30.84 -38.23 12.85
N SER A 156 30.01 -39.19 13.26
CA SER A 156 28.74 -39.48 12.57
C SER A 156 27.60 -39.69 13.55
N LEU A 157 26.42 -39.20 13.19
CA LEU A 157 25.15 -39.38 13.88
C LEU A 157 24.21 -40.17 12.97
N SER A 158 23.77 -41.35 13.42
CA SER A 158 22.58 -41.99 12.86
C SER A 158 21.33 -41.41 13.52
N MET A 159 20.29 -41.14 12.73
CA MET A 159 18.99 -40.65 13.19
C MET A 159 17.87 -41.57 12.69
N SER A 160 16.74 -41.56 13.38
CA SER A 160 15.49 -42.11 12.84
C SER A 160 14.74 -41.03 12.08
N SER A 161 14.36 -41.32 10.83
CA SER A 161 13.33 -40.60 10.06
C SER A 161 12.00 -41.36 9.99
N ALA A 162 11.88 -42.49 10.70
CA ALA A 162 10.66 -43.30 10.69
C ALA A 162 9.51 -42.62 11.45
N GLY A 163 8.33 -42.55 10.81
CA GLY A 163 7.12 -41.98 11.41
C GLY A 163 7.03 -40.46 11.39
N LEU A 164 7.93 -39.77 10.67
CA LEU A 164 7.87 -38.30 10.56
C LEU A 164 6.87 -37.89 9.46
N PRO A 165 5.97 -36.92 9.71
CA PRO A 165 5.08 -36.41 8.67
C PRO A 165 5.89 -35.65 7.60
N PRO A 166 5.53 -35.77 6.31
CA PRO A 166 6.16 -34.99 5.25
C PRO A 166 5.80 -33.50 5.44
N GLN A 167 6.82 -32.65 5.43
CA GLN A 167 6.69 -31.20 5.62
C GLN A 167 7.71 -30.48 4.72
N PRO A 168 7.46 -29.23 4.29
CA PRO A 168 8.35 -28.49 3.40
C PRO A 168 9.64 -27.98 4.07
N SER A 169 10.01 -28.49 5.25
CA SER A 169 11.17 -28.10 6.05
C SER A 169 12.45 -27.99 5.21
N ARG A 170 13.20 -26.90 5.41
CA ARG A 170 14.43 -26.57 4.66
C ARG A 170 15.64 -26.31 5.56
N ASN A 171 15.40 -25.89 6.79
CA ASN A 171 16.44 -25.49 7.73
C ASN A 171 16.82 -26.69 8.59
N VAL A 172 18.11 -26.88 8.83
CA VAL A 172 18.64 -27.89 9.75
C VAL A 172 19.60 -27.19 10.71
N ARG A 173 19.25 -27.19 12.00
CA ARG A 173 19.94 -26.43 13.05
C ARG A 173 20.63 -27.38 14.02
N PHE A 174 21.91 -27.12 14.25
CA PHE A 174 22.81 -27.90 15.10
C PHE A 174 23.18 -27.08 16.33
N TYR A 175 23.00 -27.67 17.51
CA TYR A 175 23.37 -27.04 18.77
C TYR A 175 24.60 -27.73 19.35
N PHE A 176 25.66 -26.94 19.56
CA PHE A 176 26.91 -27.40 20.15
C PHE A 176 27.11 -26.80 21.54
N SER A 177 27.69 -27.61 22.43
CA SER A 177 28.06 -27.24 23.80
C SER A 177 29.18 -26.19 23.90
N ALA A 178 29.99 -26.07 22.85
CA ALA A 178 31.06 -25.08 22.69
C ALA A 178 31.18 -24.69 21.21
N ALA A 179 32.00 -23.67 20.91
CA ALA A 179 32.18 -23.19 19.54
C ALA A 179 32.65 -24.32 18.61
N PRO A 180 31.97 -24.59 17.48
CA PRO A 180 32.42 -25.58 16.51
C PRO A 180 33.76 -25.15 15.89
N PRO A 181 34.60 -26.11 15.46
CA PRO A 181 35.90 -25.80 14.88
C PRO A 181 35.73 -25.13 13.50
N ALA A 182 36.63 -24.21 13.17
CA ALA A 182 36.51 -23.36 11.97
C ALA A 182 36.68 -24.09 10.63
N ASP A 183 37.07 -25.37 10.65
CA ASP A 183 37.16 -26.28 9.49
C ASP A 183 36.03 -27.32 9.44
N LEU A 184 35.00 -27.20 10.31
CA LEU A 184 33.83 -28.08 10.30
C LEU A 184 33.08 -27.99 8.96
N SER A 185 32.90 -29.15 8.32
CA SER A 185 31.93 -29.38 7.25
C SER A 185 30.84 -30.33 7.76
N ILE A 186 29.60 -30.16 7.29
CA ILE A 186 28.46 -30.99 7.67
C ILE A 186 27.89 -31.64 6.42
N MET A 187 27.83 -32.97 6.39
CA MET A 187 27.22 -33.74 5.31
C MET A 187 25.93 -34.40 5.80
N LEU A 188 24.83 -34.09 5.14
CA LEU A 188 23.53 -34.70 5.37
C LEU A 188 23.34 -35.87 4.40
N HIS A 189 22.71 -36.94 4.88
CA HIS A 189 22.22 -38.07 4.07
C HIS A 189 20.75 -38.33 4.43
N ASP A 190 19.96 -38.83 3.49
CA ASP A 190 18.61 -39.32 3.77
C ASP A 190 18.41 -40.79 3.39
N SER A 191 17.29 -41.33 3.88
CA SER A 191 16.87 -42.72 3.64
C SER A 191 16.52 -43.04 2.18
N GLN A 192 16.63 -42.08 1.25
CA GLN A 192 16.58 -42.31 -0.20
C GLN A 192 17.98 -42.39 -0.83
N GLY A 193 19.05 -42.31 -0.03
CA GLY A 193 20.44 -42.32 -0.47
C GLY A 193 20.92 -41.01 -1.09
N ARG A 194 20.16 -39.92 -0.99
CA ARG A 194 20.64 -38.59 -1.41
C ARG A 194 21.64 -38.07 -0.38
N SER A 195 22.46 -37.09 -0.78
CA SER A 195 23.40 -36.46 0.13
C SER A 195 23.69 -35.01 -0.25
N THR A 196 24.02 -34.18 0.72
CA THR A 196 24.38 -32.76 0.51
C THR A 196 25.43 -32.36 1.53
N ILE A 197 26.51 -31.73 1.08
CA ILE A 197 27.62 -31.29 1.96
C ILE A 197 27.67 -29.76 2.02
N PHE A 198 27.75 -29.25 3.24
CA PHE A 198 27.93 -27.86 3.60
C PHE A 198 29.37 -27.69 4.09
N GLY A 199 30.14 -26.83 3.43
CA GLY A 199 31.55 -26.63 3.76
C GLY A 199 31.76 -25.69 4.96
N PRO A 200 33.01 -25.41 5.35
CA PRO A 200 33.28 -24.52 6.48
C PRO A 200 32.79 -23.09 6.23
N GLY A 201 32.75 -22.66 4.96
CA GLY A 201 32.15 -21.38 4.57
C GLY A 201 30.63 -21.33 4.76
N ASP A 202 29.93 -22.47 4.66
CA ASP A 202 28.49 -22.57 4.95
C ASP A 202 28.25 -22.58 6.47
N VAL A 203 29.00 -23.38 7.22
CA VAL A 203 28.93 -23.46 8.68
C VAL A 203 29.19 -22.09 9.33
N VAL A 204 30.22 -21.37 8.87
CA VAL A 204 30.55 -20.02 9.35
C VAL A 204 29.51 -18.98 8.92
N ARG A 205 28.79 -19.17 7.80
CA ARG A 205 27.59 -18.35 7.47
C ARG A 205 26.46 -18.66 8.43
N GLY A 206 26.10 -19.94 8.61
CA GLY A 206 25.10 -20.45 9.55
C GLY A 206 25.20 -19.84 10.94
N GLN A 207 26.42 -19.84 11.47
CA GLN A 207 26.75 -19.27 12.78
C GLN A 207 26.64 -17.73 12.82
N ARG A 208 27.05 -17.02 11.76
CA ARG A 208 27.03 -15.54 11.68
C ARG A 208 25.67 -14.92 11.40
N ILE A 209 24.68 -15.72 11.02
CA ILE A 209 23.30 -15.26 10.86
C ILE A 209 22.69 -14.87 12.21
N GLN A 210 23.02 -15.62 13.27
CA GLN A 210 22.55 -15.38 14.63
C GLN A 210 22.99 -13.98 15.10
N PHE A 211 22.03 -13.14 15.55
CA PHE A 211 22.28 -11.72 15.84
C PHE A 211 23.11 -11.53 17.11
N GLU A 212 22.72 -12.20 18.19
CA GLU A 212 23.55 -12.38 19.39
C GLU A 212 23.83 -13.89 19.57
N VAL A 213 25.03 -14.24 20.06
CA VAL A 213 25.40 -15.63 20.39
C VAL A 213 25.06 -15.88 21.85
N GLY A 214 24.02 -16.68 22.09
CA GLY A 214 23.33 -16.72 23.38
C GLY A 214 23.69 -17.83 24.35
N SER A 215 23.08 -17.74 25.53
CA SER A 215 23.10 -18.77 26.58
C SER A 215 22.42 -20.09 26.16
N LEU A 216 21.80 -20.15 24.97
CA LEU A 216 21.23 -21.35 24.36
C LEU A 216 22.27 -22.27 23.71
N GLY A 217 23.55 -21.86 23.69
CA GLY A 217 24.66 -22.63 23.12
C GLY A 217 25.06 -22.16 21.71
N TRP A 218 25.98 -22.88 21.09
CA TRP A 218 26.54 -22.51 19.79
C TRP A 218 25.71 -23.11 18.66
N ILE A 219 24.93 -22.26 17.98
CA ILE A 219 24.03 -22.65 16.89
C ILE A 219 24.78 -22.59 15.56
N VAL A 220 24.67 -23.66 14.76
CA VAL A 220 25.01 -23.67 13.33
C VAL A 220 23.75 -24.03 12.55
N GLU A 221 23.41 -23.23 11.56
CA GLU A 221 22.31 -23.49 10.64
C GLU A 221 22.85 -23.85 9.25
N VAL A 222 22.24 -24.86 8.61
CA VAL A 222 22.40 -25.12 7.18
C VAL A 222 21.03 -25.19 6.53
N ILE A 223 20.92 -24.72 5.29
CA ILE A 223 19.63 -24.59 4.59
C ILE A 223 19.71 -25.38 3.30
N VAL A 224 18.80 -26.35 3.15
CA VAL A 224 18.75 -27.23 1.99
C VAL A 224 18.05 -26.50 0.84
N PRO A 225 18.65 -26.47 -0.37
CA PRO A 225 18.06 -25.81 -1.53
C PRO A 225 16.93 -26.65 -2.13
N LEU A 226 15.88 -26.01 -2.67
CA LEU A 226 14.77 -26.70 -3.36
C LEU A 226 15.22 -27.36 -4.68
N GLN A 227 16.19 -26.77 -5.36
CA GLN A 227 16.79 -27.27 -6.58
C GLN A 227 18.32 -27.17 -6.48
N SER A 228 19.04 -28.12 -7.09
CA SER A 228 20.51 -28.04 -7.20
C SER A 228 20.89 -27.68 -8.64
N ASN A 229 22.02 -26.99 -8.83
CA ASN A 229 22.58 -26.66 -10.14
C ASN A 229 23.20 -27.90 -10.85
N SER A 230 22.79 -29.11 -10.45
CA SER A 230 23.32 -30.40 -10.91
C SER A 230 22.22 -31.47 -10.88
N VAL A 231 22.48 -32.61 -11.53
CA VAL A 231 21.51 -33.71 -11.72
C VAL A 231 21.08 -34.38 -10.39
N THR A 232 21.83 -34.21 -9.30
CA THR A 232 21.44 -34.75 -7.99
C THR A 232 20.30 -33.94 -7.37
N ARG A 233 19.21 -34.63 -6.99
CA ARG A 233 18.16 -34.06 -6.14
C ARG A 233 18.74 -33.70 -4.76
N PRO A 234 18.35 -32.56 -4.16
CA PRO A 234 18.71 -32.24 -2.78
C PRO A 234 18.15 -33.27 -1.79
N VAL A 235 18.82 -33.40 -0.64
CA VAL A 235 18.33 -34.16 0.52
C VAL A 235 16.95 -33.65 0.96
N ASP A 236 16.12 -34.52 1.52
CA ASP A 236 14.91 -34.12 2.25
C ASP A 236 15.23 -34.01 3.75
N PRO A 237 15.11 -32.82 4.38
CA PRO A 237 15.35 -32.63 5.81
C PRO A 237 14.53 -33.55 6.73
N MET A 238 13.29 -33.89 6.37
CA MET A 238 12.46 -34.79 7.17
C MET A 238 12.94 -36.25 7.05
N ALA A 239 13.51 -36.63 5.91
CA ALA A 239 14.01 -37.98 5.65
C ALA A 239 15.45 -38.28 6.16
N ILE A 240 16.17 -37.29 6.71
CA ILE A 240 17.57 -37.44 7.17
C ILE A 240 17.72 -38.61 8.15
N ASP A 241 18.58 -39.57 7.79
CA ASP A 241 18.89 -40.78 8.54
C ASP A 241 20.36 -40.87 9.00
N ARG A 242 21.27 -40.10 8.36
CA ARG A 242 22.66 -39.95 8.80
C ARG A 242 23.17 -38.53 8.61
N ILE A 243 23.99 -38.07 9.55
CA ILE A 243 24.73 -36.81 9.46
C ILE A 243 26.20 -37.10 9.76
N GLU A 244 27.10 -36.58 8.94
CA GLU A 244 28.55 -36.68 9.15
C GLU A 244 29.16 -35.30 9.39
N PHE A 245 29.86 -35.16 10.51
CA PHE A 245 30.58 -33.96 10.92
C PHE A 245 32.06 -34.18 10.61
N ILE A 246 32.61 -33.41 9.67
CA ILE A 246 33.97 -33.57 9.14
C ILE A 246 34.78 -32.35 9.59
N ALA A 247 35.68 -32.53 10.55
CA ALA A 247 36.51 -31.46 11.12
C ALA A 247 37.94 -31.98 11.32
N PRO A 248 38.83 -31.87 10.30
CA PRO A 248 40.21 -32.35 10.38
C PRO A 248 40.99 -31.92 11.63
N SER A 249 40.74 -30.70 12.13
CA SER A 249 41.32 -30.18 13.38
C SER A 249 40.99 -31.03 14.62
N CYS A 250 39.84 -31.72 14.63
CA CYS A 250 39.42 -32.63 15.70
C CYS A 250 40.01 -34.05 15.56
N ALA A 251 41.07 -34.26 14.77
CA ALA A 251 41.73 -35.56 14.65
C ALA A 251 42.21 -36.16 15.99
N THR A 252 42.56 -35.33 16.97
CA THR A 252 42.89 -35.73 18.36
C THR A 252 41.76 -35.49 19.36
N GLY A 253 40.56 -35.18 18.86
CA GLY A 253 39.38 -34.82 19.64
C GLY A 253 39.28 -33.34 19.99
N CYS A 254 38.07 -32.80 19.86
CA CYS A 254 37.70 -31.44 20.27
C CYS A 254 36.84 -31.45 21.53
N ALA A 255 36.97 -30.41 22.36
CA ALA A 255 36.09 -30.16 23.52
C ALA A 255 34.72 -29.58 23.08
N VAL A 256 34.09 -30.21 22.09
CA VAL A 256 32.85 -29.78 21.43
C VAL A 256 31.98 -31.01 21.22
N SER A 257 30.75 -30.97 21.74
CA SER A 257 29.75 -32.03 21.53
C SER A 257 28.42 -31.43 21.05
N LEU A 258 27.83 -32.08 20.04
CA LEU A 258 26.49 -31.82 19.54
C LEU A 258 25.46 -32.31 20.58
N THR A 259 24.56 -31.43 21.01
CA THR A 259 23.54 -31.71 22.02
C THR A 259 22.13 -31.86 21.43
N ARG A 260 21.83 -31.15 20.34
CA ARG A 260 20.51 -31.16 19.68
C ARG A 260 20.63 -30.93 18.17
N VAL A 261 19.74 -31.58 17.42
CA VAL A 261 19.42 -31.26 16.02
C VAL A 261 17.96 -30.84 15.94
N GLU A 262 17.69 -29.75 15.22
CA GLU A 262 16.36 -29.27 14.87
C GLU A 262 16.19 -29.22 13.35
N ARG A 263 14.96 -29.41 12.89
CA ARG A 263 14.57 -29.36 11.47
C ARG A 263 13.28 -28.58 11.32
N ASP A 264 13.26 -27.56 10.47
CA ASP A 264 12.19 -26.57 10.43
C ASP A 264 12.17 -25.78 9.10
N HIS A 265 11.44 -24.67 9.05
CA HIS A 265 11.15 -23.93 7.83
C HIS A 265 11.35 -22.39 7.93
N PHE A 266 11.70 -21.82 9.09
CA PHE A 266 11.92 -20.38 9.23
C PHE A 266 13.14 -20.01 10.08
N SER A 267 13.89 -19.04 9.59
CA SER A 267 14.96 -18.38 10.34
C SER A 267 15.22 -16.97 9.83
N ARG A 268 16.04 -16.23 10.58
CA ARG A 268 16.61 -14.94 10.22
C ARG A 268 17.32 -14.96 8.86
N TYR A 269 17.83 -16.11 8.39
CA TYR A 269 18.43 -16.18 7.06
C TYR A 269 17.42 -15.92 5.94
N THR A 270 16.20 -16.44 6.06
CA THR A 270 15.12 -16.21 5.08
C THR A 270 14.99 -14.72 4.80
N VAL A 271 14.78 -13.95 5.88
CA VAL A 271 14.69 -12.48 5.86
C VAL A 271 15.94 -11.84 5.26
N LEU A 272 17.14 -12.26 5.68
CA LEU A 272 18.42 -11.73 5.15
C LEU A 272 18.65 -12.04 3.66
N SER A 273 18.09 -13.13 3.14
CA SER A 273 18.23 -13.55 1.74
C SER A 273 17.25 -12.85 0.79
N GLU A 274 16.12 -12.39 1.33
CA GLU A 274 15.01 -11.78 0.59
C GLU A 274 14.99 -10.26 0.71
N MET A 275 15.42 -9.71 1.86
CA MET A 275 15.58 -8.26 2.07
C MET A 275 16.34 -7.55 0.92
N PRO A 276 17.43 -8.07 0.32
CA PRO A 276 18.11 -7.40 -0.79
C PRO A 276 17.22 -7.20 -2.03
N TRP A 277 16.31 -8.14 -2.33
CA TRP A 277 15.34 -8.00 -3.41
C TRP A 277 14.31 -6.92 -3.06
N LEU A 278 13.75 -6.97 -1.86
CA LEU A 278 12.76 -6.00 -1.37
C LEU A 278 13.35 -4.58 -1.30
N GLU A 279 14.62 -4.43 -0.89
CA GLU A 279 15.32 -3.15 -0.89
C GLU A 279 15.59 -2.61 -2.29
N ALA A 280 15.97 -3.48 -3.24
CA ALA A 280 16.17 -3.11 -4.65
C ALA A 280 14.84 -2.71 -5.33
N TRP A 281 13.75 -3.41 -5.01
CA TRP A 281 12.40 -3.07 -5.47
C TRP A 281 11.76 -1.90 -4.70
N ASN A 282 12.42 -1.38 -3.66
CA ASN A 282 11.87 -0.36 -2.76
C ASN A 282 10.52 -0.76 -2.11
N VAL A 283 10.34 -2.07 -1.85
CA VAL A 283 9.21 -2.65 -1.10
C VAL A 283 9.46 -2.44 0.39
N ARG A 284 8.72 -1.51 0.99
CA ARG A 284 8.95 -0.99 2.34
C ARG A 284 7.62 -0.81 3.10
N PRO A 285 7.08 -1.86 3.74
CA PRO A 285 5.87 -1.74 4.58
C PRO A 285 6.08 -0.79 5.75
N ALA A 286 5.00 -0.20 6.28
CA ALA A 286 5.02 0.41 7.62
C ALA A 286 4.46 -0.51 8.72
N ILE A 287 3.77 -1.59 8.34
CA ILE A 287 3.10 -2.54 9.25
C ILE A 287 3.56 -3.97 8.93
N LEU A 288 3.76 -4.76 9.99
CA LEU A 288 3.69 -6.23 9.93
C LEU A 288 2.46 -6.71 10.71
N THR A 289 1.70 -7.66 10.16
CA THR A 289 0.64 -8.37 10.87
C THR A 289 1.12 -9.75 11.32
N SER A 290 1.28 -9.94 12.64
CA SER A 290 1.67 -11.23 13.23
C SER A 290 0.52 -12.22 13.20
N HIS A 291 0.73 -13.42 12.66
CA HIS A 291 -0.35 -14.36 12.39
C HIS A 291 -0.51 -15.42 13.49
N GLY A 292 -1.55 -16.26 13.38
CA GLY A 292 -1.78 -17.42 14.24
C GLY A 292 -1.30 -18.67 13.54
N GLY A 293 -0.24 -19.29 14.06
CA GLY A 293 0.43 -20.43 13.43
C GLY A 293 0.80 -21.57 14.37
N ASN A 294 1.24 -22.68 13.79
CA ASN A 294 1.60 -23.89 14.53
C ASN A 294 2.90 -23.74 15.34
N THR A 295 3.64 -22.63 15.23
CA THR A 295 4.93 -22.45 15.90
C THR A 295 5.11 -21.04 16.53
N LEU A 296 4.49 -20.02 15.93
CA LEU A 296 4.64 -18.59 16.24
C LEU A 296 6.09 -18.07 16.16
N ILE A 297 6.98 -18.80 15.51
CA ILE A 297 8.44 -18.61 15.60
C ILE A 297 8.91 -17.25 15.05
N GLN A 298 8.13 -16.64 14.16
CA GLN A 298 8.38 -15.33 13.55
C GLN A 298 7.51 -14.21 14.14
N ASP A 299 6.70 -14.51 15.14
CA ASP A 299 5.69 -13.59 15.65
C ASP A 299 6.15 -12.79 16.87
N PHE A 300 5.47 -11.67 17.06
CA PHE A 300 5.67 -10.78 18.21
C PHE A 300 4.68 -11.13 19.32
N GLY A 301 5.16 -11.27 20.55
CA GLY A 301 4.34 -11.61 21.70
C GLY A 301 5.11 -11.68 23.01
N VAL A 302 4.42 -11.61 24.15
CA VAL A 302 5.07 -11.60 25.47
C VAL A 302 5.43 -13.00 25.98
N PRO A 303 6.57 -13.19 26.69
CA PRO A 303 6.97 -14.48 27.21
C PRO A 303 5.91 -15.14 28.11
N GLY A 304 5.61 -16.41 27.85
CA GLY A 304 4.65 -17.21 28.62
C GLY A 304 3.20 -17.14 28.12
N GLN A 305 2.85 -16.25 27.19
CA GLN A 305 1.62 -16.37 26.42
C GLN A 305 1.86 -17.29 25.22
N VAL A 306 1.01 -18.31 25.08
CA VAL A 306 1.06 -19.33 24.01
C VAL A 306 -0.37 -19.70 23.63
N ALA A 307 -0.63 -19.98 22.35
CA ALA A 307 -1.85 -20.65 21.91
C ALA A 307 -1.50 -22.09 21.55
N LYS A 308 -2.38 -23.05 21.82
CA LYS A 308 -2.26 -24.43 21.34
C LYS A 308 -3.35 -24.65 20.30
N PHE A 309 -2.96 -24.72 19.03
CA PHE A 309 -3.89 -24.89 17.92
C PHE A 309 -4.21 -26.37 17.66
N VAL A 310 -3.21 -27.25 17.78
CA VAL A 310 -3.36 -28.71 17.63
C VAL A 310 -2.43 -29.42 18.62
N ALA A 311 -2.90 -30.49 19.25
CA ALA A 311 -2.06 -31.37 20.08
C ALA A 311 -1.52 -32.54 19.25
N PHE A 312 -0.24 -32.90 19.44
CA PHE A 312 0.42 -33.97 18.69
C PHE A 312 1.05 -35.01 19.61
N ASP A 313 0.65 -36.27 19.45
CA ASP A 313 1.13 -37.40 20.28
C ASP A 313 2.57 -37.88 19.93
N ASN A 314 3.30 -37.17 19.06
CA ASN A 314 4.68 -37.51 18.70
C ASN A 314 5.67 -36.69 19.57
N PRO A 315 6.38 -37.30 20.54
CA PRO A 315 7.23 -36.58 21.50
C PRO A 315 8.50 -35.96 20.89
N ALA A 316 8.74 -36.14 19.58
CA ALA A 316 9.83 -35.52 18.85
C ALA A 316 9.38 -34.36 17.92
N LEU A 317 8.07 -34.09 17.81
CA LEU A 317 7.59 -32.76 17.39
C LEU A 317 7.70 -31.81 18.59
N VAL A 318 8.16 -30.57 18.39
CA VAL A 318 8.24 -29.58 19.48
C VAL A 318 7.01 -28.66 19.46
N ASP A 319 6.02 -29.06 20.24
CA ASP A 319 4.81 -28.28 20.62
C ASP A 319 5.18 -27.16 21.61
N THR A 320 5.91 -26.15 21.12
CA THR A 320 6.16 -24.89 21.83
C THR A 320 5.87 -23.70 20.93
N HIS A 321 4.59 -23.34 20.84
CA HIS A 321 4.10 -22.13 20.17
C HIS A 321 4.64 -20.88 20.90
N ALA A 322 5.74 -20.29 20.44
CA ALA A 322 6.45 -19.23 21.16
C ALA A 322 6.88 -18.08 20.22
N PRO A 323 6.48 -16.82 20.49
CA PRO A 323 6.88 -15.66 19.70
C PRO A 323 8.38 -15.35 19.86
N LEU A 324 9.18 -15.44 18.79
CA LEU A 324 10.64 -15.23 18.84
C LEU A 324 11.17 -14.05 17.98
N ALA A 325 10.30 -13.26 17.34
CA ALA A 325 10.71 -12.24 16.35
C ALA A 325 11.63 -11.13 16.90
N ASP A 326 11.43 -10.78 18.18
CA ASP A 326 12.10 -9.73 18.93
C ASP A 326 13.15 -10.27 19.94
N GLN A 327 13.19 -11.58 20.15
CA GLN A 327 14.16 -12.23 21.02
C GLN A 327 15.56 -12.30 20.37
N LYS A 328 16.42 -11.30 20.61
CA LYS A 328 17.78 -11.15 20.02
C LYS A 328 18.68 -12.40 19.99
N GLN A 329 18.45 -13.33 20.91
CA GLN A 329 19.18 -14.59 21.09
C GLN A 329 18.54 -15.77 20.31
N SER A 330 17.52 -15.51 19.50
CA SER A 330 16.81 -16.49 18.68
C SER A 330 17.32 -16.52 17.23
N HIS A 331 17.32 -17.72 16.66
CA HIS A 331 17.51 -17.98 15.22
C HIS A 331 16.45 -17.32 14.33
N ALA A 332 15.30 -16.93 14.88
CA ALA A 332 14.20 -16.26 14.18
C ALA A 332 14.09 -14.75 14.49
N TYR A 333 15.04 -14.19 15.24
CA TYR A 333 15.09 -12.74 15.48
C TYR A 333 15.21 -11.97 14.17
N HIS A 334 14.27 -11.08 13.87
CA HIS A 334 14.31 -10.25 12.67
C HIS A 334 13.66 -8.86 12.84
N SER A 335 13.30 -8.49 14.07
CA SER A 335 12.77 -7.17 14.44
C SER A 335 13.63 -5.99 13.95
N ASP A 336 14.96 -6.12 13.99
CA ASP A 336 15.91 -5.12 13.43
C ASP A 336 15.85 -5.02 11.90
N LEU A 337 15.63 -6.14 11.19
CA LEU A 337 15.53 -6.19 9.73
C LEU A 337 14.20 -5.58 9.25
N LEU A 338 13.12 -5.81 10.00
CA LEU A 338 11.81 -5.15 9.77
C LEU A 338 11.93 -3.63 9.91
N ARG A 339 12.60 -3.14 10.98
CA ARG A 339 12.89 -1.72 11.16
C ARG A 339 13.77 -1.15 10.04
N LYS A 340 14.77 -1.91 9.57
CA LYS A 340 15.62 -1.53 8.41
C LYS A 340 14.84 -1.43 7.10
N LEU A 341 13.83 -2.28 6.89
CA LEU A 341 12.94 -2.19 5.73
C LEU A 341 12.01 -0.96 5.81
N GLY A 342 11.54 -0.61 7.01
CA GLY A 342 10.74 0.59 7.28
C GLY A 342 9.50 0.35 8.15
N VAL A 343 9.35 -0.83 8.73
CA VAL A 343 8.22 -1.17 9.62
C VAL A 343 8.26 -0.30 10.87
N LEU A 344 7.12 0.30 11.18
CA LEU A 344 6.90 1.21 12.31
C LEU A 344 6.05 0.57 13.41
N ALA A 345 5.12 -0.31 13.03
CA ALA A 345 4.16 -0.93 13.92
C ALA A 345 3.97 -2.42 13.62
N VAL A 346 3.61 -3.18 14.66
CA VAL A 346 3.24 -4.59 14.57
C VAL A 346 1.85 -4.80 15.20
N TRP A 347 0.92 -5.44 14.48
CA TRP A 347 -0.24 -6.04 15.16
C TRP A 347 0.19 -7.42 15.68
N SER A 348 0.71 -7.42 16.91
CA SER A 348 1.16 -8.62 17.64
C SER A 348 0.00 -9.56 17.98
N TYR A 349 0.28 -10.86 17.98
CA TYR A 349 -0.68 -11.89 18.38
C TYR A 349 -0.86 -11.96 19.92
N PHE A 350 0.18 -11.67 20.70
CA PHE A 350 0.18 -11.65 22.17
C PHE A 350 0.83 -10.38 22.77
N PRO A 351 0.25 -9.19 22.59
CA PRO A 351 0.75 -7.96 23.20
C PRO A 351 0.60 -7.98 24.73
N ALA A 352 1.36 -7.10 25.39
CA ALA A 352 1.35 -6.97 26.86
C ALA A 352 0.01 -6.48 27.44
N ASP A 353 -0.78 -5.74 26.65
CA ASP A 353 -2.10 -5.21 27.03
C ASP A 353 -3.16 -5.73 26.05
N GLY A 354 -4.27 -6.25 26.56
CA GLY A 354 -5.34 -6.83 25.75
C GLY A 354 -6.03 -5.82 24.83
N LYS A 355 -6.00 -4.51 25.16
CA LYS A 355 -6.55 -3.45 24.29
C LYS A 355 -5.75 -3.30 22.98
N ASP A 356 -4.47 -3.70 22.99
CA ASP A 356 -3.57 -3.64 21.84
C ASP A 356 -3.84 -4.80 20.86
N ILE A 357 -4.69 -5.77 21.23
CA ILE A 357 -5.25 -6.78 20.32
C ILE A 357 -6.48 -6.19 19.60
N PHE A 358 -7.48 -5.77 20.38
CA PHE A 358 -8.77 -5.29 19.89
C PHE A 358 -9.24 -4.04 20.63
N ALA A 359 -9.48 -2.96 19.88
CA ALA A 359 -10.18 -1.77 20.33
C ALA A 359 -11.65 -1.79 19.83
N LEU A 360 -12.58 -1.32 20.64
CA LEU A 360 -13.96 -1.09 20.19
C LEU A 360 -13.99 0.15 19.29
N PRO A 361 -14.37 0.05 18.00
CA PRO A 361 -14.24 1.15 17.03
C PRO A 361 -15.13 2.36 17.35
N ASP A 362 -16.15 2.17 18.20
CA ASP A 362 -17.05 3.19 18.73
C ASP A 362 -17.04 3.26 20.28
N GLY A 363 -16.01 2.69 20.92
CA GLY A 363 -15.89 2.61 22.38
C GLY A 363 -15.72 3.98 23.07
N PRO A 364 -15.90 4.07 24.41
CA PRO A 364 -15.89 5.33 25.15
C PRO A 364 -14.61 6.16 24.95
N GLU A 365 -13.45 5.49 24.91
CA GLU A 365 -12.14 6.12 24.71
C GLU A 365 -12.03 6.76 23.31
N VAL A 366 -12.59 6.08 22.30
CA VAL A 366 -12.59 6.51 20.89
C VAL A 366 -13.54 7.69 20.65
N GLN A 367 -14.52 7.95 21.52
CA GLN A 367 -15.40 9.11 21.37
C GLN A 367 -14.66 10.45 21.57
N HIS A 368 -13.59 10.49 22.37
CA HIS A 368 -12.98 11.76 22.82
C HIS A 368 -11.69 12.18 22.09
N GLY A 369 -11.05 11.30 21.32
CA GLY A 369 -9.80 11.64 20.61
C GLY A 369 -9.34 10.55 19.65
N LEU A 370 -8.07 10.59 19.26
CA LEU A 370 -7.36 9.41 18.77
C LEU A 370 -6.76 8.67 19.97
N LEU A 371 -6.76 7.34 19.92
CA LEU A 371 -5.97 6.54 20.85
C LEU A 371 -4.48 6.66 20.46
N PRO A 372 -3.59 7.10 21.36
CA PRO A 372 -2.15 7.00 21.15
C PRO A 372 -1.75 5.53 21.04
N LEU A 373 -0.84 5.22 20.12
CA LEU A 373 -0.27 3.87 20.02
C LEU A 373 0.70 3.61 21.17
N SER A 374 0.58 2.44 21.80
CA SER A 374 1.52 1.91 22.80
C SER A 374 2.74 1.28 22.11
N SER A 375 3.77 0.96 22.89
CA SER A 375 4.93 0.20 22.42
C SER A 375 5.38 -0.81 23.47
N THR A 376 5.34 -2.10 23.11
CA THR A 376 5.91 -3.20 23.91
C THR A 376 7.27 -3.64 23.37
N TYR A 377 7.44 -3.56 22.04
CA TYR A 377 8.58 -4.11 21.32
C TYR A 377 9.63 -3.04 21.02
N GLU A 378 10.90 -3.44 20.96
CA GLU A 378 12.01 -2.49 20.75
C GLU A 378 11.82 -1.69 19.45
N GLN A 379 11.65 -0.38 19.60
CA GLN A 379 11.48 0.58 18.50
C GLN A 379 10.29 0.31 17.55
N LEU A 380 9.23 -0.34 18.05
CA LEU A 380 8.01 -0.66 17.29
C LEU A 380 6.75 -0.32 18.09
N TYR A 381 5.76 0.25 17.41
CA TYR A 381 4.42 0.48 17.96
C TYR A 381 3.57 -0.79 17.95
N ASN A 382 2.69 -0.96 18.93
CA ASN A 382 1.64 -1.97 18.92
C ASN A 382 0.43 -1.43 18.13
N LEU A 383 -0.14 -2.24 17.23
CA LEU A 383 -1.27 -1.84 16.38
C LEU A 383 -2.56 -2.59 16.75
N PRO A 384 -3.56 -1.95 17.38
CA PRO A 384 -4.84 -2.59 17.69
C PRO A 384 -5.75 -2.74 16.45
N ARG A 385 -6.44 -3.88 16.36
CA ARG A 385 -7.54 -4.12 15.40
C ARG A 385 -8.85 -3.55 15.92
N ALA A 386 -9.82 -3.29 15.03
CA ALA A 386 -11.20 -3.09 15.44
C ALA A 386 -11.82 -4.42 15.89
N SER A 387 -12.47 -4.45 17.06
CA SER A 387 -13.23 -5.61 17.51
C SER A 387 -14.43 -5.86 16.59
N PRO A 388 -14.64 -7.10 16.09
CA PRO A 388 -15.88 -7.47 15.43
C PRO A 388 -17.05 -7.54 16.44
N PRO A 389 -18.31 -7.43 15.98
CA PRO A 389 -19.49 -7.68 16.80
C PRO A 389 -19.63 -9.18 17.10
N GLN A 390 -20.06 -9.53 18.32
CA GLN A 390 -20.46 -10.90 18.65
C GLN A 390 -21.84 -11.21 18.07
N LEU A 391 -21.94 -12.30 17.31
CA LEU A 391 -23.17 -12.72 16.61
C LEU A 391 -23.29 -14.25 16.63
N ASP A 392 -24.52 -14.77 16.64
CA ASP A 392 -24.80 -16.21 16.56
C ASP A 392 -25.03 -16.61 15.10
N THR A 393 -24.00 -17.12 14.46
CA THR A 393 -24.02 -17.53 13.06
C THR A 393 -24.59 -18.93 12.83
N SER A 394 -25.07 -19.65 13.87
CA SER A 394 -25.49 -21.05 13.70
C SER A 394 -26.82 -21.24 12.94
N SER A 395 -27.58 -20.17 12.67
CA SER A 395 -28.61 -20.13 11.62
C SER A 395 -28.92 -18.69 11.21
N GLU A 396 -29.59 -18.48 10.07
CA GLU A 396 -30.01 -17.15 9.58
C GLU A 396 -30.91 -16.40 10.59
N ASP A 397 -31.90 -17.06 11.20
CA ASP A 397 -32.78 -16.44 12.19
C ASP A 397 -32.06 -16.11 13.50
N LYS A 398 -31.07 -16.92 13.91
CA LYS A 398 -30.20 -16.64 15.07
C LYS A 398 -29.24 -15.49 14.78
N PHE A 399 -28.76 -15.42 13.55
CA PHE A 399 -27.93 -14.33 13.07
C PHE A 399 -28.75 -13.03 13.05
N ASP A 400 -29.96 -13.01 12.51
CA ASP A 400 -30.81 -11.82 12.60
C ASP A 400 -31.14 -11.46 14.06
N ALA A 401 -31.51 -12.42 14.90
CA ALA A 401 -31.87 -12.16 16.30
C ALA A 401 -30.72 -11.52 17.09
N SER A 402 -29.48 -11.95 16.86
CA SER A 402 -28.28 -11.34 17.47
C SER A 402 -27.90 -10.02 16.78
N ALA A 403 -27.91 -9.97 15.45
CA ALA A 403 -27.60 -8.77 14.67
C ALA A 403 -28.58 -7.63 14.95
N ARG A 404 -29.85 -7.91 15.21
CA ARG A 404 -30.92 -6.94 15.54
C ARG A 404 -30.58 -6.05 16.75
N VAL A 405 -29.71 -6.52 17.67
CA VAL A 405 -29.20 -5.70 18.79
C VAL A 405 -28.28 -4.58 18.27
N SER A 406 -27.27 -4.95 17.48
CA SER A 406 -26.30 -4.01 16.92
C SER A 406 -26.85 -3.21 15.73
N LEU A 407 -27.78 -3.77 14.96
CA LEU A 407 -28.21 -3.32 13.64
C LEU A 407 -29.73 -3.02 13.54
N SER A 408 -30.40 -2.68 14.65
CA SER A 408 -31.86 -2.53 14.74
C SER A 408 -32.53 -1.74 13.60
N ASP A 409 -31.84 -0.73 13.08
CA ASP A 409 -32.41 0.26 12.15
C ASP A 409 -32.18 -0.14 10.68
N ILE A 410 -31.43 -1.23 10.44
CA ILE A 410 -31.35 -1.93 9.14
C ILE A 410 -32.57 -2.88 9.04
N PRO A 411 -33.36 -2.88 7.95
CA PRO A 411 -34.51 -3.77 7.78
C PRO A 411 -34.17 -5.27 7.88
N GLU A 412 -35.11 -6.11 8.34
CA GLU A 412 -34.85 -7.55 8.55
C GLU A 412 -34.32 -8.26 7.29
N GLY A 413 -34.86 -7.96 6.10
CA GLY A 413 -34.34 -8.51 4.85
C GLY A 413 -32.87 -8.13 4.61
N GLU A 414 -32.51 -6.86 4.78
CA GLU A 414 -31.12 -6.40 4.62
C GLU A 414 -30.17 -6.88 5.73
N ARG A 415 -30.69 -7.25 6.90
CA ARG A 415 -29.90 -7.94 7.94
C ARG A 415 -29.70 -9.41 7.59
N LYS A 416 -30.72 -10.09 7.07
CA LYS A 416 -30.59 -11.49 6.62
C LYS A 416 -29.66 -11.63 5.41
N GLU A 417 -29.64 -10.65 4.51
CA GLU A 417 -28.61 -10.53 3.44
C GLU A 417 -27.14 -10.51 3.95
N LEU A 418 -26.90 -10.17 5.22
CA LEU A 418 -25.55 -10.16 5.83
C LEU A 418 -25.12 -11.55 6.35
N TYR A 419 -26.02 -12.53 6.39
CA TYR A 419 -25.72 -13.87 6.91
C TYR A 419 -24.87 -14.67 5.92
N CYS A 420 -23.60 -14.95 6.29
CA CYS A 420 -22.67 -15.66 5.42
C CYS A 420 -22.53 -17.17 5.70
N GLY A 421 -23.51 -17.78 6.37
CA GLY A 421 -23.60 -19.23 6.63
C GLY A 421 -23.17 -19.66 8.04
N PRO A 422 -23.27 -20.98 8.37
CA PRO A 422 -22.95 -21.48 9.70
C PRO A 422 -21.46 -21.38 10.06
N ASN A 423 -20.59 -21.35 9.04
CA ASN A 423 -19.15 -21.15 9.20
C ASN A 423 -18.74 -19.68 9.06
N CYS A 424 -19.70 -18.73 9.13
CA CYS A 424 -19.42 -17.30 8.92
C CYS A 424 -18.51 -16.76 10.04
N ASN A 425 -17.20 -16.75 9.78
CA ASN A 425 -16.20 -16.15 10.64
C ASN A 425 -16.10 -14.65 10.32
N VAL A 426 -16.20 -13.81 11.34
CA VAL A 426 -16.07 -12.34 11.23
C VAL A 426 -14.70 -11.87 10.73
N SER A 427 -13.71 -12.77 10.68
CA SER A 427 -12.38 -12.54 10.11
C SER A 427 -12.27 -12.93 8.63
N GLN A 428 -13.35 -13.39 7.98
CA GLN A 428 -13.37 -13.86 6.58
C GLN A 428 -14.08 -12.86 5.66
N GLY A 429 -13.66 -12.75 4.39
CA GLY A 429 -14.15 -11.73 3.46
C GLY A 429 -15.66 -11.76 3.19
N ASN A 430 -16.28 -12.93 3.36
CA ASN A 430 -17.74 -13.08 3.32
C ASN A 430 -18.47 -12.25 4.41
N ALA A 431 -17.82 -11.94 5.54
CA ALA A 431 -18.35 -11.12 6.63
C ALA A 431 -18.04 -9.61 6.51
N LEU A 432 -17.23 -9.18 5.54
CA LEU A 432 -16.87 -7.76 5.33
C LEU A 432 -18.10 -6.84 5.22
N ALA A 433 -19.16 -7.30 4.54
CA ALA A 433 -20.43 -6.58 4.42
C ALA A 433 -21.04 -6.22 5.78
N MET A 434 -20.99 -7.15 6.73
CA MET A 434 -21.53 -7.02 8.09
C MET A 434 -20.66 -6.11 8.96
N LEU A 435 -19.32 -6.17 8.80
CA LEU A 435 -18.40 -5.26 9.47
C LEU A 435 -18.68 -3.81 9.05
N ILE A 436 -18.80 -3.56 7.75
CA ILE A 436 -19.16 -2.26 7.17
C ILE A 436 -20.52 -1.80 7.69
N ALA A 437 -21.55 -2.65 7.61
CA ALA A 437 -22.89 -2.34 8.08
C ALA A 437 -22.89 -1.90 9.55
N SER A 438 -22.13 -2.58 10.41
CA SER A 438 -21.98 -2.21 11.82
C SER A 438 -21.30 -0.85 12.03
N HIS A 439 -20.27 -0.53 11.24
CA HIS A 439 -19.59 0.78 11.32
C HIS A 439 -20.51 1.91 10.84
N LEU A 440 -21.13 1.78 9.65
CA LEU A 440 -22.07 2.77 9.11
C LEU A 440 -23.29 2.97 10.01
N GLN A 441 -23.76 1.91 10.66
CA GLN A 441 -24.88 1.96 11.59
C GLN A 441 -24.52 2.69 12.90
N SER A 442 -23.30 2.52 13.44
CA SER A 442 -22.82 3.32 14.57
C SER A 442 -22.71 4.81 14.22
N ILE A 443 -22.31 5.14 12.99
CA ILE A 443 -22.26 6.51 12.46
C ILE A 443 -23.66 7.13 12.40
N ASN A 444 -24.66 6.41 11.88
CA ASN A 444 -26.04 6.92 11.79
C ASN A 444 -26.70 7.14 13.16
N ARG A 445 -26.29 6.39 14.19
CA ARG A 445 -26.67 6.63 15.59
C ARG A 445 -25.84 7.73 16.27
N GLY A 446 -25.04 8.49 15.52
CA GLY A 446 -24.28 9.64 16.00
C GLY A 446 -22.99 9.33 16.76
N LYS A 447 -22.58 8.05 16.88
CA LYS A 447 -21.32 7.68 17.53
C LYS A 447 -20.14 8.02 16.63
N LYS A 448 -19.05 8.53 17.20
CA LYS A 448 -17.76 8.56 16.49
C LYS A 448 -17.24 7.15 16.30
N VAL A 449 -16.65 6.92 15.13
CA VAL A 449 -16.13 5.63 14.68
C VAL A 449 -14.71 5.87 14.19
N LYS A 450 -13.75 5.18 14.79
CA LYS A 450 -12.33 5.21 14.39
C LYS A 450 -11.77 3.79 14.51
N GLY A 451 -11.72 3.06 13.41
CA GLY A 451 -11.38 1.64 13.40
C GLY A 451 -10.45 1.24 12.25
N LEU A 452 -9.55 0.30 12.54
CA LEU A 452 -8.80 -0.48 11.56
C LEU A 452 -9.44 -1.86 11.48
N ILE A 453 -10.29 -2.09 10.47
CA ILE A 453 -10.95 -3.37 10.26
C ILE A 453 -9.90 -4.42 9.88
N TYR A 454 -9.94 -5.55 10.58
CA TYR A 454 -9.22 -6.77 10.22
C TYR A 454 -10.22 -7.78 9.63
N THR A 455 -9.89 -8.32 8.46
CA THR A 455 -10.64 -9.36 7.75
C THR A 455 -9.73 -9.93 6.68
N HIS A 456 -9.95 -11.18 6.27
CA HIS A 456 -9.49 -11.63 4.96
C HIS A 456 -10.31 -10.90 3.90
N PHE A 457 -9.72 -10.51 2.77
CA PHE A 457 -10.51 -10.02 1.62
C PHE A 457 -10.96 -11.17 0.71
N GLY A 458 -10.22 -12.27 0.68
CA GLY A 458 -10.64 -13.52 0.07
C GLY A 458 -11.89 -14.11 0.72
N SER A 459 -12.65 -14.86 -0.08
CA SER A 459 -13.72 -15.75 0.38
C SER A 459 -13.20 -17.18 0.38
N GLU A 460 -13.44 -17.95 1.46
CA GLU A 460 -13.05 -19.36 1.54
C GLU A 460 -13.54 -20.16 0.31
N ASP A 461 -12.57 -20.73 -0.43
CA ASP A 461 -12.74 -21.62 -1.59
C ASP A 461 -13.35 -22.97 -1.14
N GLY A 462 -14.62 -22.94 -0.73
CA GLY A 462 -15.31 -24.06 -0.08
C GLY A 462 -16.69 -23.73 0.49
N THR A 463 -17.02 -22.46 0.76
CA THR A 463 -18.40 -22.10 1.13
C THR A 463 -19.32 -22.28 -0.08
N ALA A 464 -20.27 -23.21 0.00
CA ALA A 464 -21.11 -23.67 -1.13
C ALA A 464 -22.13 -22.63 -1.68
N VAL A 465 -21.95 -21.34 -1.36
CA VAL A 465 -22.90 -20.24 -1.60
C VAL A 465 -22.35 -19.22 -2.60
N PHE A 466 -21.02 -19.12 -2.75
CA PHE A 466 -20.38 -18.18 -3.68
C PHE A 466 -19.10 -18.79 -4.29
N ARG A 467 -18.80 -18.44 -5.53
CA ARG A 467 -17.55 -18.76 -6.23
C ARG A 467 -17.06 -17.48 -6.90
N ALA A 468 -15.91 -16.98 -6.50
CA ALA A 468 -15.34 -15.77 -7.08
C ALA A 468 -14.88 -15.97 -8.54
N SER A 469 -14.91 -14.90 -9.32
CA SER A 469 -14.27 -14.80 -10.64
C SER A 469 -13.59 -13.42 -10.79
N PRO A 470 -12.78 -13.18 -11.85
CA PRO A 470 -12.22 -11.85 -12.14
C PRO A 470 -13.27 -10.74 -12.36
N GLU A 471 -14.51 -11.11 -12.70
CA GLU A 471 -15.67 -10.23 -12.90
C GLU A 471 -16.54 -10.12 -11.63
N GLU A 472 -16.58 -11.20 -10.84
CA GLU A 472 -17.32 -11.30 -9.59
C GLU A 472 -16.40 -11.69 -8.43
N ALA A 473 -15.50 -10.77 -8.07
CA ALA A 473 -14.48 -11.01 -7.05
C ALA A 473 -15.03 -11.09 -5.61
N VAL A 474 -16.20 -10.51 -5.35
CA VAL A 474 -16.81 -10.41 -4.00
C VAL A 474 -18.31 -10.70 -4.04
N THR A 475 -18.86 -11.17 -2.92
CA THR A 475 -20.27 -11.55 -2.79
C THR A 475 -21.22 -10.36 -3.07
N PRO A 476 -22.47 -10.61 -3.49
CA PRO A 476 -23.46 -9.54 -3.70
C PRO A 476 -23.67 -8.64 -2.47
N ALA A 477 -23.61 -9.21 -1.26
CA ALA A 477 -23.70 -8.46 -0.01
C ALA A 477 -22.49 -7.51 0.17
N VAL A 478 -21.26 -7.97 -0.07
CA VAL A 478 -20.06 -7.12 -0.02
C VAL A 478 -20.13 -6.04 -1.11
N ARG A 479 -20.56 -6.40 -2.34
CA ARG A 479 -20.76 -5.44 -3.44
C ARG A 479 -21.76 -4.33 -3.06
N LYS A 480 -22.90 -4.68 -2.45
CA LYS A 480 -23.93 -3.75 -1.97
C LYS A 480 -23.41 -2.83 -0.85
N TRP A 481 -22.75 -3.38 0.16
CA TRP A 481 -22.30 -2.61 1.32
C TRP A 481 -21.04 -1.78 1.04
N MET A 482 -20.15 -2.21 0.14
CA MET A 482 -19.02 -1.40 -0.32
C MET A 482 -19.45 -0.23 -1.21
N ARG A 483 -20.47 -0.39 -2.07
CA ARG A 483 -21.11 0.74 -2.79
C ARG A 483 -21.69 1.76 -1.82
N ARG A 484 -22.37 1.32 -0.75
CA ARG A 484 -22.85 2.20 0.34
C ARG A 484 -21.69 2.89 1.04
N PHE A 485 -20.63 2.17 1.40
CA PHE A 485 -19.43 2.73 2.05
C PHE A 485 -18.75 3.81 1.20
N ALA A 486 -18.61 3.60 -0.11
CA ALA A 486 -18.11 4.62 -1.03
C ALA A 486 -18.96 5.90 -1.01
N ASN A 487 -20.28 5.80 -0.83
CA ASN A 487 -21.10 6.99 -0.63
C ASN A 487 -20.80 7.72 0.69
N TYR A 488 -20.43 7.03 1.77
CA TYR A 488 -20.00 7.70 3.02
C TYR A 488 -18.61 8.35 2.90
N VAL A 489 -17.77 7.90 1.97
CA VAL A 489 -16.50 8.57 1.62
C VAL A 489 -16.74 9.79 0.73
N TYR A 490 -17.55 9.67 -0.32
CA TYR A 490 -17.67 10.66 -1.40
C TYR A 490 -18.93 11.53 -1.41
N ASP A 491 -20.05 11.07 -0.84
CA ASP A 491 -21.35 11.77 -0.83
C ASP A 491 -21.90 12.01 -2.25
N PHE A 492 -21.88 10.96 -3.08
CA PHE A 492 -22.29 10.96 -4.49
C PHE A 492 -23.74 11.38 -4.70
N ASP A 493 -24.64 11.04 -3.77
CA ASP A 493 -26.05 11.42 -3.77
C ASP A 493 -26.33 12.74 -3.00
N GLY A 494 -25.35 13.24 -2.25
CA GLY A 494 -25.48 14.39 -1.36
C GLY A 494 -26.32 14.13 -0.09
N SER A 495 -26.54 12.88 0.31
CA SER A 495 -27.35 12.51 1.46
C SER A 495 -26.58 12.35 2.78
N ILE A 496 -25.25 12.24 2.75
CA ILE A 496 -24.43 11.89 3.93
C ILE A 496 -24.14 13.11 4.80
N GLY A 497 -23.53 14.16 4.23
CA GLY A 497 -23.14 15.37 4.93
C GLY A 497 -21.90 15.21 5.83
N THR A 498 -21.11 16.29 5.99
CA THR A 498 -19.79 16.30 6.66
C THR A 498 -19.76 15.58 8.01
N GLY A 499 -20.79 15.78 8.84
CA GLY A 499 -20.93 15.18 10.17
C GLY A 499 -20.98 13.63 10.20
N ARG A 500 -21.12 12.96 9.06
CA ARG A 500 -21.05 11.49 8.88
C ARG A 500 -20.00 11.01 7.87
N ARG A 501 -19.22 11.90 7.24
CA ARG A 501 -18.23 11.52 6.20
C ARG A 501 -17.10 10.68 6.80
N VAL A 502 -16.78 9.57 6.11
CA VAL A 502 -15.77 8.59 6.53
C VAL A 502 -14.49 8.76 5.73
N TRP A 503 -13.35 8.87 6.42
CA TRP A 503 -12.04 8.72 5.81
C TRP A 503 -11.71 7.23 5.65
N SER A 504 -11.23 6.81 4.47
CA SER A 504 -10.86 5.41 4.16
C SER A 504 -9.45 5.30 3.57
N PRO A 505 -8.39 5.58 4.36
CA PRO A 505 -7.02 5.49 3.91
C PRO A 505 -6.47 4.04 3.93
N PRO A 506 -5.36 3.76 3.22
CA PRO A 506 -4.57 2.53 3.37
C PRO A 506 -4.07 2.33 4.81
N ALA A 507 -3.88 1.08 5.24
CA ALA A 507 -3.50 0.72 6.62
C ALA A 507 -2.23 1.45 7.09
N SER A 508 -1.16 1.40 6.30
CA SER A 508 0.13 2.04 6.63
C SER A 508 0.03 3.58 6.57
N THR A 509 -0.97 4.15 5.88
CA THR A 509 -1.27 5.60 5.93
C THR A 509 -1.96 5.97 7.25
N TRP A 510 -2.91 5.17 7.72
CA TRP A 510 -3.58 5.36 9.01
C TRP A 510 -2.59 5.28 10.18
N VAL A 511 -1.69 4.30 10.19
CA VAL A 511 -0.67 4.16 11.25
C VAL A 511 0.28 5.36 11.28
N ARG A 512 0.75 5.84 10.12
CA ARG A 512 1.54 7.08 10.05
C ARG A 512 0.76 8.28 10.61
N TYR A 513 -0.53 8.39 10.31
CA TYR A 513 -1.38 9.45 10.84
C TYR A 513 -1.55 9.38 12.37
N GLN A 514 -1.67 8.18 12.96
CA GLN A 514 -1.71 8.02 14.42
C GLN A 514 -0.40 8.43 15.08
N VAL A 515 0.75 8.02 14.56
CA VAL A 515 2.09 8.41 15.08
C VAL A 515 2.31 9.91 14.94
N MET A 516 1.98 10.48 13.77
CA MET A 516 2.04 11.92 13.49
C MET A 516 1.16 12.72 14.47
N HIS A 517 -0.14 12.42 14.55
CA HIS A 517 -1.06 13.17 15.41
C HIS A 517 -0.73 13.01 16.91
N SER A 518 -0.19 11.87 17.35
CA SER A 518 0.21 11.67 18.75
C SER A 518 1.35 12.59 19.19
N ASN A 519 2.22 13.00 18.25
CA ASN A 519 3.47 13.72 18.55
C ASN A 519 3.54 15.16 17.98
N ILE A 520 2.71 15.56 17.01
CA ILE A 520 2.89 16.81 16.23
C ILE A 520 2.77 18.12 17.05
N VAL A 521 2.00 18.15 18.15
CA VAL A 521 1.60 19.41 18.80
C VAL A 521 2.78 20.27 19.31
N PRO A 522 3.83 19.73 19.97
CA PRO A 522 5.02 20.50 20.38
C PRO A 522 5.90 20.96 19.20
N HIS A 523 5.65 20.45 18.00
CA HIS A 523 6.47 20.65 16.80
C HIS A 523 5.79 21.53 15.74
N LEU A 524 4.56 21.97 16.01
CA LEU A 524 3.71 22.79 15.15
C LEU A 524 3.61 24.23 15.68
N VAL A 525 3.91 25.21 14.83
CA VAL A 525 3.69 26.64 15.09
C VAL A 525 2.75 27.19 14.03
N VAL A 526 1.75 27.96 14.44
CA VAL A 526 0.84 28.69 13.55
C VAL A 526 0.96 30.19 13.88
N ASP A 527 1.52 30.96 12.95
CA ASP A 527 1.68 32.41 13.04
C ASP A 527 0.91 33.09 11.91
N GLY A 528 -0.21 33.75 12.27
CA GLY A 528 -1.23 34.14 11.29
C GLY A 528 -1.70 32.94 10.47
N SER A 529 -1.51 32.99 9.15
CA SER A 529 -1.77 31.85 8.25
C SER A 529 -0.51 31.06 7.87
N THR A 530 0.64 31.32 8.49
CA THR A 530 1.89 30.58 8.26
C THR A 530 1.96 29.40 9.22
N VAL A 531 1.95 28.18 8.68
CA VAL A 531 2.13 26.94 9.43
C VAL A 531 3.58 26.49 9.29
N SER A 532 4.27 26.29 10.43
CA SER A 532 5.64 25.80 10.48
C SER A 532 5.73 24.51 11.28
N ILE A 533 6.34 23.48 10.70
CA ILE A 533 6.53 22.16 11.30
C ILE A 533 8.04 21.89 11.42
N THR A 534 8.50 21.62 12.64
CA THR A 534 9.90 21.31 12.94
C THR A 534 10.06 19.79 13.09
N PRO A 535 10.90 19.10 12.29
CA PRO A 535 11.10 17.67 12.46
C PRO A 535 11.70 17.30 13.81
N TRP A 536 11.30 16.13 14.33
CA TRP A 536 11.74 15.59 15.62
C TRP A 536 12.21 14.13 15.48
N THR A 537 12.94 13.62 16.47
CA THR A 537 13.19 12.18 16.59
C THR A 537 12.04 11.54 17.36
N ASP A 538 11.32 10.61 16.75
CA ASP A 538 10.20 9.92 17.40
C ASP A 538 10.69 9.04 18.55
N PRO A 539 10.07 9.13 19.76
CA PRO A 539 10.57 8.46 20.95
C PRO A 539 10.48 6.93 20.90
N VAL A 540 9.60 6.36 20.06
CA VAL A 540 9.51 4.91 19.88
C VAL A 540 10.45 4.46 18.77
N THR A 541 10.18 4.86 17.53
CA THR A 541 10.89 4.34 16.35
C THR A 541 12.33 4.85 16.21
N GLN A 542 12.71 5.89 16.96
CA GLN A 542 14.04 6.55 16.90
C GLN A 542 14.41 7.10 15.51
N THR A 543 13.43 7.27 14.64
CA THR A 543 13.58 7.87 13.30
C THR A 543 13.17 9.35 13.32
N THR A 544 13.62 10.11 12.33
CA THR A 544 13.21 11.51 12.15
C THR A 544 11.83 11.60 11.49
N TRP A 545 10.91 12.34 12.09
CA TRP A 545 9.56 12.59 11.59
C TRP A 545 9.31 14.10 11.39
N PRO A 546 8.63 14.53 10.32
CA PRO A 546 8.40 13.77 9.08
C PRO A 546 9.73 13.50 8.35
N ASP A 547 9.81 12.42 7.57
CA ASP A 547 11.01 12.17 6.76
C ASP A 547 11.05 13.13 5.56
N LEU A 548 11.94 14.13 5.63
CA LEU A 548 12.09 15.15 4.58
C LEU A 548 12.49 14.59 3.20
N ARG A 549 12.97 13.34 3.12
CA ARG A 549 13.24 12.62 1.86
C ARG A 549 11.96 12.06 1.23
N ALA A 550 10.92 11.86 2.03
CA ALA A 550 9.62 11.36 1.62
C ALA A 550 8.59 12.48 1.37
N GLY A 551 9.06 13.72 1.13
CA GLY A 551 8.20 14.87 0.81
C GLY A 551 7.25 15.19 1.97
N THR A 552 5.95 15.15 1.70
CA THR A 552 4.88 15.35 2.69
C THR A 552 4.19 14.05 3.15
N ARG A 553 4.65 12.85 2.77
CA ARG A 553 4.00 11.55 3.08
C ARG A 553 3.50 11.44 4.51
N ASP A 554 4.39 11.61 5.49
CA ASP A 554 4.09 11.39 6.91
C ASP A 554 3.10 12.41 7.51
N LEU A 555 2.78 13.46 6.75
CA LEU A 555 1.83 14.52 7.09
C LEU A 555 0.48 14.37 6.38
N HIS A 556 0.27 13.33 5.56
CA HIS A 556 -0.96 13.16 4.78
C HIS A 556 -2.20 13.22 5.68
N GLY A 557 -3.12 14.13 5.38
CA GLY A 557 -4.37 14.32 6.12
C GLY A 557 -4.26 15.22 7.35
N LEU A 558 -3.06 15.68 7.75
CA LEU A 558 -2.91 16.61 8.87
C LEU A 558 -3.64 17.92 8.55
N THR A 559 -4.75 18.17 9.25
CA THR A 559 -5.58 19.36 9.06
C THR A 559 -5.29 20.38 10.15
N VAL A 560 -4.85 21.57 9.74
CA VAL A 560 -4.45 22.67 10.63
C VAL A 560 -5.38 23.87 10.40
N TYR A 561 -5.97 24.42 11.46
CA TYR A 561 -6.81 25.61 11.40
C TYR A 561 -5.97 26.86 11.15
N VAL A 562 -6.42 27.71 10.23
CA VAL A 562 -5.76 28.98 9.87
C VAL A 562 -6.80 30.09 9.67
N PRO A 563 -6.49 31.36 10.00
CA PRO A 563 -7.45 32.47 9.98
C PRO A 563 -7.78 32.97 8.57
N ASP A 564 -6.89 32.79 7.59
CA ASP A 564 -7.11 33.12 6.18
C ASP A 564 -6.41 32.08 5.29
N VAL A 565 -7.18 31.20 4.65
CA VAL A 565 -6.65 30.15 3.75
C VAL A 565 -6.07 30.70 2.44
N GLU A 566 -6.50 31.88 1.98
CA GLU A 566 -5.94 32.52 0.78
C GLU A 566 -4.50 33.00 1.02
N ARG A 567 -4.14 33.27 2.28
CA ARG A 567 -2.79 33.61 2.74
C ARG A 567 -2.02 32.42 3.33
N ALA A 568 -2.59 31.22 3.33
CA ALA A 568 -1.95 30.06 3.93
C ALA A 568 -0.63 29.73 3.25
N SER A 569 0.39 29.46 4.06
CA SER A 569 1.71 28.97 3.64
C SER A 569 2.21 27.92 4.62
N VAL A 570 2.97 26.93 4.14
CA VAL A 570 3.41 25.79 4.95
C VAL A 570 4.91 25.60 4.82
N ARG A 571 5.60 25.50 5.96
CA ARG A 571 7.03 25.20 6.05
C ARG A 571 7.27 23.92 6.86
N ILE A 572 8.10 23.03 6.34
CA ILE A 572 8.48 21.77 6.98
C ILE A 572 10.01 21.71 7.00
N GLY A 573 10.62 21.67 8.19
CA GLY A 573 12.07 21.79 8.33
C GLY A 573 12.63 23.11 7.76
N GLY A 574 11.82 24.17 7.76
CA GLY A 574 12.13 25.47 7.14
C GLY A 574 11.91 25.56 5.63
N LYS A 575 11.76 24.43 4.91
CA LYS A 575 11.46 24.40 3.47
C LYS A 575 9.97 24.63 3.23
N GLU A 576 9.62 25.52 2.31
CA GLU A 576 8.22 25.74 1.92
C GLU A 576 7.67 24.58 1.07
N THR A 577 6.39 24.25 1.24
CA THR A 577 5.63 23.34 0.38
C THR A 577 4.32 23.96 -0.08
N GLN A 578 3.84 23.54 -1.24
CA GLN A 578 2.51 23.86 -1.79
C GLN A 578 1.57 22.64 -1.76
N SER A 579 2.01 21.51 -1.19
CA SER A 579 1.21 20.28 -1.11
C SER A 579 0.23 20.29 0.06
N PHE A 580 -0.76 21.18 -0.05
CA PHE A 580 -1.89 21.25 0.86
C PHE A 580 -3.16 21.74 0.18
N THR A 581 -4.28 21.14 0.55
CA THR A 581 -5.64 21.56 0.18
C THR A 581 -6.06 22.73 1.07
N ARG A 582 -6.79 23.69 0.52
CA ARG A 582 -7.40 24.81 1.25
C ARG A 582 -8.87 24.49 1.47
N ASN A 583 -9.27 24.31 2.72
CA ASN A 583 -10.61 23.87 3.07
C ASN A 583 -11.54 25.09 3.30
N PRO A 584 -12.83 24.98 2.95
CA PRO A 584 -13.84 25.94 3.39
C PRO A 584 -14.04 25.86 4.94
N PRO A 585 -14.84 26.75 5.53
CA PRO A 585 -15.26 26.63 6.92
C PRO A 585 -15.89 25.26 7.22
N ASP A 586 -15.49 24.64 8.32
CA ASP A 586 -16.04 23.36 8.76
C ASP A 586 -17.27 23.52 9.68
N GLU A 587 -17.71 22.45 10.36
CA GLU A 587 -18.86 22.50 11.28
C GLU A 587 -18.71 23.48 12.46
N THR A 588 -17.50 23.97 12.74
CA THR A 588 -17.22 25.02 13.74
C THR A 588 -17.20 26.44 13.14
N GLY A 589 -17.30 26.56 11.81
CA GLY A 589 -17.12 27.82 11.09
C GLY A 589 -15.64 28.23 10.88
N ARG A 590 -14.67 27.41 11.31
CA ARG A 590 -13.23 27.69 11.17
C ARG A 590 -12.70 27.17 9.84
N THR A 591 -11.90 27.97 9.15
CA THR A 591 -11.17 27.55 7.95
C THR A 591 -9.88 26.79 8.32
N SER A 592 -9.46 25.89 7.44
CA SER A 592 -8.28 25.06 7.66
C SER A 592 -7.54 24.73 6.35
N ILE A 593 -6.34 24.19 6.49
CA ILE A 593 -5.62 23.52 5.40
C ILE A 593 -5.39 22.06 5.75
N THR A 594 -5.41 21.17 4.76
CA THR A 594 -5.05 19.75 4.91
C THR A 594 -3.76 19.48 4.15
N LEU A 595 -2.72 18.95 4.81
CA LEU A 595 -1.47 18.58 4.13
C LEU A 595 -1.66 17.29 3.31
N VAL A 596 -1.08 17.24 2.12
CA VAL A 596 -1.32 16.18 1.11
C VAL A 596 0.01 15.57 0.67
N ASP A 597 0.08 14.26 0.57
CA ASP A 597 1.25 13.48 0.13
C ASP A 597 1.69 13.84 -1.30
N ASP A 598 2.99 14.17 -1.47
CA ASP A 598 3.64 14.42 -2.76
C ASP A 598 4.83 13.50 -3.07
N GLN A 599 4.99 12.38 -2.36
CA GLN A 599 6.06 11.39 -2.51
C GLN A 599 5.91 10.49 -3.76
N VAL A 600 4.67 10.30 -4.22
CA VAL A 600 4.31 9.38 -5.32
C VAL A 600 3.46 10.03 -6.43
N PRO A 601 3.88 11.18 -7.00
CA PRO A 601 3.09 11.91 -7.99
C PRO A 601 3.06 11.19 -9.34
N THR A 602 1.91 11.25 -10.02
CA THR A 602 1.78 10.82 -11.43
C THR A 602 1.58 12.06 -12.31
N PRO A 603 2.59 12.51 -13.09
CA PRO A 603 2.54 13.78 -13.81
C PRO A 603 1.66 13.72 -15.07
N ILE A 604 0.72 14.66 -15.19
CA ILE A 604 -0.20 14.87 -16.31
C ILE A 604 0.36 15.97 -17.25
N ILE A 605 0.87 17.06 -16.68
CA ILE A 605 1.75 18.04 -17.33
C ILE A 605 2.88 18.34 -16.35
N GLY A 606 4.11 18.00 -16.74
CA GLY A 606 5.30 18.02 -15.88
C GLY A 606 6.53 18.53 -16.63
N ARG A 607 7.68 17.86 -16.44
CA ARG A 607 8.96 18.30 -17.01
C ARG A 607 9.31 17.64 -18.34
N VAL A 608 8.72 16.48 -18.66
CA VAL A 608 8.84 15.83 -19.98
C VAL A 608 7.92 16.50 -20.99
N SER A 609 8.45 16.85 -22.16
CA SER A 609 7.66 17.38 -23.29
C SER A 609 6.52 16.45 -23.66
N LEU A 610 5.33 17.01 -23.91
CA LEU A 610 4.15 16.23 -24.27
C LEU A 610 4.35 15.43 -25.56
N LYS A 611 5.18 15.90 -26.50
CA LYS A 611 5.53 15.17 -27.74
C LYS A 611 6.11 13.78 -27.49
N ASP A 612 6.81 13.59 -26.37
CA ASP A 612 7.51 12.33 -26.04
C ASP A 612 6.56 11.28 -25.44
N ARG A 613 5.30 11.66 -25.13
CA ARG A 613 4.33 10.93 -24.27
C ARG A 613 2.85 11.06 -24.66
N ALA A 614 2.51 11.89 -25.64
CA ALA A 614 1.14 12.17 -26.08
C ALA A 614 1.08 12.74 -27.50
N ARG A 615 -0.06 12.54 -28.19
CA ARG A 615 -0.43 13.39 -29.33
C ARG A 615 -1.04 14.69 -28.81
N VAL A 616 -0.63 15.82 -29.37
CA VAL A 616 -1.16 17.14 -29.02
C VAL A 616 -1.82 17.77 -30.25
N GLU A 617 -3.06 18.23 -30.09
CA GLU A 617 -3.91 18.80 -31.13
C GLU A 617 -4.43 20.16 -30.64
N ALA A 618 -3.99 21.27 -31.24
CA ALA A 618 -4.55 22.59 -30.95
C ALA A 618 -5.89 22.76 -31.68
N ILE A 619 -6.95 23.14 -30.94
CA ILE A 619 -8.29 23.43 -31.49
C ILE A 619 -8.37 24.88 -31.96
N SER A 620 -7.89 25.81 -31.13
CA SER A 620 -7.98 27.26 -31.35
C SER A 620 -6.88 27.99 -30.57
N GLY A 621 -6.62 29.25 -30.93
CA GLY A 621 -5.48 29.99 -30.40
C GLY A 621 -4.13 29.43 -30.84
N GLN A 622 -3.11 29.67 -30.02
CA GLN A 622 -1.77 29.10 -30.12
C GLN A 622 -1.51 28.22 -28.90
N PHE A 623 -0.80 27.10 -29.12
CA PHE A 623 -0.30 26.24 -28.05
C PHE A 623 1.22 26.20 -28.10
N THR A 624 1.87 26.19 -26.94
CA THR A 624 3.33 25.98 -26.84
C THR A 624 3.64 25.08 -25.65
N ASP A 625 4.39 24.02 -25.91
CA ASP A 625 4.96 23.17 -24.87
C ASP A 625 6.34 23.70 -24.47
N LEU A 626 6.48 24.12 -23.21
CA LEU A 626 7.72 24.62 -22.62
C LEU A 626 8.21 23.68 -21.50
N SER A 627 7.74 22.44 -21.43
CA SER A 627 8.00 21.51 -20.32
C SER A 627 9.50 21.28 -20.07
N GLU A 628 10.29 21.06 -21.13
CA GLU A 628 11.74 20.83 -21.02
C GLU A 628 12.52 22.05 -20.51
N ALA A 629 12.07 23.27 -20.85
CA ALA A 629 12.78 24.51 -20.52
C ALA A 629 12.31 25.15 -19.22
N ASN A 630 11.00 25.10 -18.96
CA ASN A 630 10.32 25.83 -17.89
C ASN A 630 9.15 25.05 -17.24
N SER A 631 9.03 23.74 -17.49
CA SER A 631 8.10 22.82 -16.79
C SER A 631 6.60 23.16 -16.87
N HIS A 632 6.18 23.86 -17.94
CA HIS A 632 4.80 24.26 -18.17
C HIS A 632 4.41 24.20 -19.65
N VAL A 633 3.11 24.25 -19.91
CA VAL A 633 2.55 24.54 -21.24
C VAL A 633 1.83 25.88 -21.22
N SER A 634 1.72 26.53 -22.38
CA SER A 634 1.05 27.83 -22.52
C SER A 634 0.04 27.81 -23.67
N LEU A 635 -1.13 28.42 -23.45
CA LEU A 635 -2.23 28.59 -24.41
C LEU A 635 -2.48 30.09 -24.64
N GLY A 636 -2.16 30.60 -25.83
CA GLY A 636 -2.43 31.99 -26.23
C GLY A 636 -3.72 32.13 -27.05
N THR A 637 -4.56 33.12 -26.77
CA THR A 637 -5.84 33.29 -27.48
C THR A 637 -5.72 33.88 -28.88
N ASP A 638 -6.55 33.38 -29.79
CA ASP A 638 -6.75 33.95 -31.14
C ASP A 638 -7.53 35.29 -31.13
N GLN A 639 -7.80 35.80 -32.33
CA GLN A 639 -8.56 37.04 -32.55
C GLN A 639 -10.04 36.95 -32.15
N ALA A 640 -10.58 35.74 -31.94
CA ALA A 640 -11.94 35.52 -31.43
C ALA A 640 -11.97 35.40 -29.89
N GLY A 641 -10.82 35.46 -29.22
CA GLY A 641 -10.71 35.40 -27.76
C GLY A 641 -10.77 33.99 -27.16
N GLY A 642 -10.50 32.97 -27.98
CA GLY A 642 -10.45 31.57 -27.58
C GLY A 642 -9.05 30.97 -27.67
N ALA A 643 -8.77 30.00 -26.80
CA ALA A 643 -7.68 29.03 -26.98
C ALA A 643 -8.14 27.65 -26.50
N GLY A 644 -7.64 26.59 -27.14
CA GLY A 644 -7.95 25.22 -26.75
C GLY A 644 -6.93 24.22 -27.26
N VAL A 645 -6.53 23.29 -26.40
CA VAL A 645 -5.65 22.16 -26.75
C VAL A 645 -6.22 20.84 -26.23
N VAL A 646 -5.99 19.81 -27.01
CA VAL A 646 -6.33 18.42 -26.74
C VAL A 646 -5.02 17.63 -26.64
N ILE A 647 -4.83 16.96 -25.52
CA ILE A 647 -3.68 16.12 -25.23
C ILE A 647 -4.21 14.68 -25.11
N LYS A 648 -3.71 13.78 -25.95
CA LYS A 648 -4.08 12.35 -25.98
C LYS A 648 -2.84 11.54 -25.58
N PRO A 649 -2.68 11.17 -24.29
CA PRO A 649 -1.53 10.40 -23.82
C PRO A 649 -1.42 9.06 -24.55
N TRP A 650 -0.18 8.57 -24.73
CA TRP A 650 0.04 7.21 -25.24
C TRP A 650 -0.43 6.15 -24.22
N ARG A 651 -0.03 6.31 -22.96
CA ARG A 651 -0.59 5.61 -21.80
C ARG A 651 -0.46 6.49 -20.55
N LEU A 652 -1.58 6.78 -19.88
CA LEU A 652 -1.63 7.49 -18.60
C LEU A 652 -2.69 6.83 -17.71
N ASP A 653 -2.24 5.98 -16.79
CA ASP A 653 -3.09 5.28 -15.83
C ASP A 653 -2.94 5.94 -14.45
N LEU A 654 -4.06 6.25 -13.79
CA LEU A 654 -4.11 6.96 -12.51
C LEU A 654 -4.61 6.03 -11.39
N TRP A 655 -3.72 5.66 -10.47
CA TRP A 655 -4.00 4.71 -9.39
C TRP A 655 -4.20 5.43 -8.04
N ASN A 656 -5.27 5.09 -7.31
CA ASN A 656 -5.55 5.58 -5.95
C ASN A 656 -5.52 7.12 -5.78
N THR A 657 -5.82 7.89 -6.84
CA THR A 657 -5.85 9.36 -6.83
C THR A 657 -6.80 9.91 -5.76
N SER A 658 -6.22 10.52 -4.73
CA SER A 658 -6.94 11.24 -3.68
C SER A 658 -7.08 12.73 -4.00
N HIS A 659 -6.11 13.29 -4.75
CA HIS A 659 -6.04 14.71 -5.06
C HIS A 659 -5.47 14.94 -6.47
N LEU A 660 -5.85 16.04 -7.11
CA LEU A 660 -5.10 16.62 -8.23
C LEU A 660 -4.39 17.90 -7.76
N GLN A 661 -3.14 18.08 -8.14
CA GLN A 661 -2.40 19.32 -7.93
C GLN A 661 -2.03 19.95 -9.26
N LEU A 662 -2.08 21.28 -9.35
CA LEU A 662 -1.62 22.07 -10.49
C LEU A 662 -1.26 23.50 -10.04
N ALA A 663 -0.49 24.22 -10.84
CA ALA A 663 -0.38 25.66 -10.73
C ALA A 663 -0.67 26.33 -12.08
N VAL A 664 -1.30 27.49 -12.04
CA VAL A 664 -1.78 28.24 -13.22
C VAL A 664 -1.39 29.72 -13.13
N ARG A 665 -1.24 30.36 -14.29
CA ARG A 665 -0.91 31.78 -14.41
C ARG A 665 -1.55 32.36 -15.67
N LYS A 666 -1.94 33.64 -15.63
CA LYS A 666 -2.40 34.38 -16.81
C LYS A 666 -1.47 35.54 -17.13
N HIS A 667 -1.12 35.70 -18.41
CA HIS A 667 -0.45 36.88 -18.95
C HIS A 667 -1.38 37.65 -19.88
N CYS A 668 -1.11 38.94 -20.09
CA CYS A 668 -1.92 39.79 -20.95
C CYS A 668 -1.03 40.65 -21.86
N MET A 669 -0.95 40.31 -23.15
CA MET A 669 -0.31 41.20 -24.15
C MET A 669 -1.21 42.38 -24.54
N SER A 670 -2.50 42.32 -24.24
CA SER A 670 -3.46 43.39 -24.50
C SER A 670 -3.36 44.50 -23.45
N LYS A 671 -3.76 45.74 -23.80
CA LYS A 671 -3.89 46.83 -22.82
C LYS A 671 -5.09 46.67 -21.87
N ASN A 672 -5.92 45.64 -22.04
CA ASN A 672 -7.08 45.34 -21.20
C ASN A 672 -6.76 44.24 -20.18
N SER A 673 -5.95 44.59 -19.17
CA SER A 673 -5.60 43.68 -18.07
C SER A 673 -6.81 43.18 -17.28
N ALA A 674 -7.87 44.01 -17.15
CA ALA A 674 -9.13 43.61 -16.52
C ALA A 674 -9.81 42.46 -17.29
N GLY A 675 -10.01 42.61 -18.60
CA GLY A 675 -10.59 41.55 -19.44
C GLY A 675 -9.75 40.25 -19.44
N CYS A 676 -8.43 40.37 -19.36
CA CYS A 676 -7.55 39.21 -19.20
C CYS A 676 -7.81 38.46 -17.87
N LEU A 677 -8.17 39.14 -16.78
CA LEU A 677 -8.57 38.51 -15.51
C LEU A 677 -10.04 38.03 -15.49
N GLU A 678 -10.92 38.61 -16.31
CA GLU A 678 -12.31 38.16 -16.46
C GLU A 678 -12.47 36.89 -17.31
N SER A 679 -11.46 36.58 -18.14
CA SER A 679 -11.35 35.31 -18.87
C SER A 679 -11.46 34.10 -17.94
N ARG A 680 -11.88 32.95 -18.48
CA ARG A 680 -12.02 31.71 -17.70
C ARG A 680 -11.32 30.54 -18.35
N PHE A 681 -10.51 29.83 -17.57
CA PHE A 681 -9.99 28.53 -17.99
C PHE A 681 -10.90 27.36 -17.59
N LYS A 682 -10.81 26.29 -18.38
CA LYS A 682 -11.42 24.98 -18.11
C LYS A 682 -10.42 23.88 -18.46
N ILE A 683 -10.22 22.96 -17.53
CA ILE A 683 -9.44 21.72 -17.72
C ILE A 683 -10.39 20.54 -17.59
N GLU A 684 -10.26 19.54 -18.46
CA GLU A 684 -11.04 18.29 -18.39
C GLU A 684 -10.13 17.07 -18.51
N LEU A 685 -10.37 16.06 -17.68
CA LEU A 685 -9.89 14.70 -17.89
C LEU A 685 -11.07 13.87 -18.41
N LEU A 686 -10.94 13.29 -19.59
CA LEU A 686 -11.86 12.29 -20.11
C LEU A 686 -11.26 10.91 -19.85
N MET A 687 -11.99 10.09 -19.12
CA MET A 687 -11.56 8.79 -18.63
C MET A 687 -12.01 7.68 -19.57
N GLN A 688 -11.31 6.55 -19.56
CA GLN A 688 -11.60 5.40 -20.41
C GLN A 688 -12.91 4.68 -20.02
N ASP A 689 -13.37 4.82 -18.77
CA ASP A 689 -14.69 4.35 -18.29
C ASP A 689 -15.87 5.21 -18.80
N GLY A 690 -15.58 6.31 -19.52
CA GLY A 690 -16.57 7.28 -19.99
C GLY A 690 -16.83 8.43 -19.01
N GLY A 691 -16.27 8.38 -17.81
CA GLY A 691 -16.30 9.47 -16.85
C GLY A 691 -15.59 10.72 -17.37
N THR A 692 -16.05 11.89 -16.93
CA THR A 692 -15.37 13.17 -17.19
C THR A 692 -15.23 13.92 -15.87
N VAL A 693 -14.02 14.45 -15.62
CA VAL A 693 -13.72 15.27 -14.44
C VAL A 693 -13.23 16.64 -14.88
N SER A 694 -13.80 17.71 -14.33
CA SER A 694 -13.58 19.10 -14.76
C SER A 694 -13.00 19.97 -13.64
N ILE A 695 -12.11 20.89 -14.00
CA ILE A 695 -11.69 22.03 -13.17
C ILE A 695 -12.18 23.31 -13.87
N LEU A 696 -13.04 24.09 -13.21
CA LEU A 696 -13.61 25.34 -13.74
C LEU A 696 -13.17 26.56 -12.93
N GLU A 697 -12.70 27.61 -13.61
CA GLU A 697 -12.36 28.87 -12.96
C GLU A 697 -13.61 29.76 -12.75
N GLY A 698 -13.88 30.13 -11.49
CA GLY A 698 -14.86 31.16 -11.15
C GLY A 698 -16.31 30.85 -11.56
N GLN A 699 -16.66 29.57 -11.64
CA GLN A 699 -17.99 29.08 -11.98
C GLN A 699 -18.45 28.05 -10.95
N ALA A 700 -19.55 28.34 -10.26
CA ALA A 700 -20.21 27.37 -9.40
C ALA A 700 -20.70 26.16 -10.24
N PRO A 701 -20.55 24.91 -9.75
CA PRO A 701 -21.06 23.73 -10.45
C PRO A 701 -22.60 23.76 -10.56
N ASP A 702 -23.12 23.36 -11.72
CA ASP A 702 -24.57 23.18 -11.94
C ASP A 702 -24.94 21.71 -11.66
N ARG A 703 -26.07 21.47 -10.98
CA ARG A 703 -26.64 20.13 -10.77
C ARG A 703 -27.02 19.41 -12.06
N ARG A 704 -26.99 20.10 -13.21
CA ARG A 704 -27.19 19.52 -14.56
C ARG A 704 -25.89 19.12 -15.26
N MET A 705 -24.72 19.24 -14.63
CA MET A 705 -23.44 18.92 -15.27
C MET A 705 -23.26 17.43 -15.58
N SER A 706 -22.69 17.17 -16.76
CA SER A 706 -22.30 15.83 -17.23
C SER A 706 -20.90 15.38 -16.78
N SER A 707 -20.26 16.15 -15.88
CA SER A 707 -18.92 15.87 -15.35
C SER A 707 -18.84 16.17 -13.86
N SER A 708 -18.13 15.33 -13.12
CA SER A 708 -17.72 15.66 -11.74
C SER A 708 -16.81 16.88 -11.79
N THR A 709 -17.01 17.88 -10.93
CA THR A 709 -16.44 19.21 -11.13
C THR A 709 -15.88 19.83 -9.85
N TRP A 710 -14.64 20.31 -9.92
CA TRP A 710 -14.10 21.31 -8.99
C TRP A 710 -14.34 22.73 -9.54
N SER A 711 -14.70 23.65 -8.64
CA SER A 711 -14.66 25.09 -8.91
C SER A 711 -13.45 25.69 -8.20
N VAL A 712 -12.58 26.39 -8.93
CA VAL A 712 -11.44 27.13 -8.36
C VAL A 712 -11.69 28.64 -8.37
N PRO A 713 -11.16 29.42 -7.41
CA PRO A 713 -11.25 30.87 -7.42
C PRO A 713 -10.69 31.48 -8.72
N ARG A 714 -11.22 32.63 -9.16
CA ARG A 714 -10.59 33.38 -10.25
C ARG A 714 -9.21 33.90 -9.85
N LEU A 715 -8.30 33.95 -10.80
CA LEU A 715 -7.00 34.58 -10.61
C LEU A 715 -7.16 36.08 -10.36
N LYS A 716 -6.54 36.58 -9.28
CA LYS A 716 -6.69 37.96 -8.78
C LYS A 716 -5.64 38.93 -9.34
N LYS A 717 -4.61 38.39 -10.01
CA LYS A 717 -3.46 39.11 -10.57
C LYS A 717 -3.04 38.42 -11.86
N LEU A 718 -2.40 39.18 -12.74
CA LEU A 718 -1.64 38.63 -13.87
C LEU A 718 -0.23 38.25 -13.40
N ASP A 719 0.46 37.44 -14.20
CA ASP A 719 1.89 37.11 -14.14
C ASP A 719 2.38 36.38 -12.86
N GLU A 720 1.50 36.23 -11.86
CA GLU A 720 1.69 35.47 -10.62
C GLU A 720 1.17 34.02 -10.77
N TRP A 721 1.92 33.06 -10.24
CA TRP A 721 1.51 31.65 -10.20
C TRP A 721 0.61 31.37 -8.99
N VAL A 722 -0.58 30.80 -9.23
CA VAL A 722 -1.47 30.31 -8.17
C VAL A 722 -1.49 28.79 -8.19
N SER A 723 -1.20 28.18 -7.04
CA SER A 723 -1.20 26.72 -6.86
C SER A 723 -2.52 26.23 -6.26
N HIS A 724 -3.06 25.15 -6.80
CA HIS A 724 -4.24 24.46 -6.30
C HIS A 724 -3.89 22.99 -6.02
N THR A 725 -4.23 22.51 -4.82
CA THR A 725 -4.35 21.09 -4.52
C THR A 725 -5.82 20.82 -4.26
N LEU A 726 -6.41 19.90 -5.02
CA LEU A 726 -7.85 19.68 -5.15
C LEU A 726 -8.20 18.27 -4.68
N ASP A 727 -8.93 18.19 -3.57
CA ASP A 727 -9.41 16.96 -2.95
C ASP A 727 -10.57 16.35 -3.76
N VAL A 728 -10.45 15.07 -4.13
CA VAL A 728 -11.47 14.33 -4.90
C VAL A 728 -12.78 14.19 -4.12
N THR A 729 -12.73 14.19 -2.78
CA THR A 729 -13.93 14.11 -1.93
C THR A 729 -14.71 15.43 -1.82
N GLN A 730 -14.17 16.51 -2.42
CA GLN A 730 -14.79 17.83 -2.54
C GLN A 730 -15.26 18.15 -3.98
N LEU A 731 -15.32 17.15 -4.86
CA LEU A 731 -15.97 17.26 -6.18
C LEU A 731 -17.47 17.52 -6.05
N ALA A 732 -18.02 18.40 -6.88
CA ALA A 732 -19.45 18.43 -7.15
C ALA A 732 -19.79 17.36 -8.20
N TRP A 733 -20.68 16.43 -7.85
CA TRP A 733 -20.93 15.24 -8.65
C TRP A 733 -21.86 15.46 -9.86
N SER A 734 -21.58 14.77 -10.96
CA SER A 734 -22.56 14.54 -12.04
C SER A 734 -23.69 13.61 -11.58
N LYS A 735 -24.74 13.41 -12.39
CA LYS A 735 -25.84 12.49 -12.06
C LYS A 735 -25.31 11.11 -11.64
N PHE A 736 -25.53 10.76 -10.36
CA PHE A 736 -25.35 9.43 -9.80
C PHE A 736 -26.52 8.50 -10.19
N ILE A 737 -26.27 7.20 -10.29
CA ILE A 737 -27.28 6.17 -10.60
C ILE A 737 -27.15 5.04 -9.58
N ASP A 738 -28.24 4.76 -8.86
CA ASP A 738 -28.34 3.74 -7.78
C ASP A 738 -29.55 2.81 -8.04
N GLU A 739 -29.83 2.53 -9.31
CA GLU A 739 -30.97 1.71 -9.74
C GLU A 739 -30.56 0.23 -9.85
N GLY A 740 -30.26 -0.38 -8.69
CA GLY A 740 -29.99 -1.80 -8.55
C GLY A 740 -28.72 -2.28 -9.26
N ASP A 741 -28.89 -3.02 -10.36
CA ASP A 741 -27.79 -3.59 -11.13
C ASP A 741 -27.04 -2.51 -11.94
N ASP A 742 -27.73 -1.46 -12.41
CA ASP A 742 -27.13 -0.36 -13.20
C ASP A 742 -26.52 0.75 -12.32
N TRP A 743 -25.98 0.38 -11.15
CA TRP A 743 -25.24 1.30 -10.29
C TRP A 743 -24.01 1.85 -11.02
N ARG A 744 -23.87 3.18 -11.05
CA ARG A 744 -22.71 3.86 -11.64
C ARG A 744 -22.31 5.06 -10.80
N ARG A 745 -21.08 5.06 -10.28
CA ARG A 745 -20.47 6.25 -9.67
C ARG A 745 -20.35 7.39 -10.70
N PRO A 746 -20.30 8.65 -10.23
CA PRO A 746 -19.79 9.78 -11.01
C PRO A 746 -18.36 9.53 -11.53
N GLY A 747 -17.89 10.42 -12.42
CA GLY A 747 -16.50 10.39 -12.89
C GLY A 747 -15.50 10.67 -11.77
N LEU A 748 -14.41 9.91 -11.73
CA LEU A 748 -13.27 10.10 -10.82
C LEU A 748 -11.96 10.15 -11.62
N PRO A 749 -10.89 10.81 -11.12
CA PRO A 749 -9.58 10.86 -11.78
C PRO A 749 -8.79 9.55 -11.56
N LEU A 750 -9.40 8.42 -11.88
CA LEU A 750 -8.94 7.05 -11.59
C LEU A 750 -8.98 6.18 -12.86
N GLY A 751 -8.07 5.22 -12.96
CA GLY A 751 -7.89 4.40 -14.15
C GLY A 751 -7.29 5.20 -15.32
N ARG A 752 -7.53 4.74 -16.55
CA ARG A 752 -6.89 5.29 -17.75
C ARG A 752 -7.49 6.64 -18.19
N VAL A 753 -6.63 7.65 -18.33
CA VAL A 753 -6.96 8.92 -19.00
C VAL A 753 -6.87 8.73 -20.52
N LYS A 754 -7.97 9.00 -21.21
CA LYS A 754 -8.08 8.95 -22.67
C LYS A 754 -7.68 10.27 -23.33
N GLU A 755 -8.06 11.39 -22.70
CA GLU A 755 -7.86 12.73 -23.25
C GLU A 755 -7.82 13.75 -22.11
N VAL A 756 -6.89 14.71 -22.19
CA VAL A 756 -6.87 15.91 -21.34
C VAL A 756 -7.13 17.12 -22.21
N ARG A 757 -8.14 17.93 -21.86
CA ARG A 757 -8.45 19.18 -22.54
C ARG A 757 -8.04 20.34 -21.66
N VAL A 758 -7.42 21.36 -22.24
CA VAL A 758 -7.21 22.66 -21.60
C VAL A 758 -7.75 23.73 -22.54
N SER A 759 -8.50 24.68 -22.00
CA SER A 759 -9.12 25.75 -22.78
C SER A 759 -9.19 27.06 -22.00
N LEU A 760 -9.14 28.18 -22.72
CA LEU A 760 -9.29 29.54 -22.22
C LEU A 760 -10.37 30.24 -23.06
N THR A 761 -11.33 30.86 -22.38
CA THR A 761 -12.53 31.46 -23.00
C THR A 761 -12.81 32.86 -22.46
N ASN A 762 -13.52 33.67 -23.25
CA ASN A 762 -13.88 35.05 -22.93
C ASN A 762 -12.66 35.94 -22.61
N ALA A 763 -11.53 35.72 -23.31
CA ALA A 763 -10.30 36.48 -23.11
C ALA A 763 -10.08 37.50 -24.25
N PRO A 764 -9.46 38.66 -24.01
CA PRO A 764 -8.89 39.50 -25.06
C PRO A 764 -7.88 38.71 -25.92
N ALA A 765 -7.77 39.02 -27.22
CA ALA A 765 -6.73 38.45 -28.08
C ALA A 765 -5.32 38.71 -27.50
N GLY A 766 -4.42 37.71 -27.54
CA GLY A 766 -3.12 37.78 -26.87
C GLY A 766 -3.18 37.68 -25.33
N THR A 767 -4.24 37.11 -24.76
CA THR A 767 -4.18 36.57 -23.38
C THR A 767 -3.51 35.21 -23.42
N MET A 768 -2.64 34.90 -22.46
CA MET A 768 -2.03 33.57 -22.34
C MET A 768 -2.37 32.92 -21.00
N LEU A 769 -2.68 31.63 -21.00
CA LEU A 769 -2.81 30.79 -19.81
C LEU A 769 -1.62 29.81 -19.79
N ASP A 770 -0.81 29.87 -18.74
CA ASP A 770 0.17 28.81 -18.44
C ASP A 770 -0.42 27.79 -17.47
N VAL A 771 -0.06 26.51 -17.64
CA VAL A 771 -0.36 25.42 -16.71
C VAL A 771 0.91 24.62 -16.43
N GLN A 772 1.25 24.45 -15.15
CA GLN A 772 2.45 23.73 -14.69
C GLN A 772 2.14 22.77 -13.55
N ASN A 773 3.05 21.83 -13.28
CA ASN A 773 2.99 20.89 -12.16
C ASN A 773 1.65 20.13 -12.04
N PHE A 774 0.95 19.88 -13.16
CA PHE A 774 -0.34 19.20 -13.15
C PHE A 774 -0.12 17.71 -12.91
N ARG A 775 -0.45 17.21 -11.72
CA ARG A 775 -0.13 15.85 -11.28
C ARG A 775 -1.25 15.27 -10.41
N ALA A 776 -1.49 13.97 -10.57
CA ALA A 776 -2.33 13.20 -9.65
C ALA A 776 -1.50 12.78 -8.42
N LEU A 777 -2.10 12.87 -7.23
CA LEU A 777 -1.50 12.54 -5.95
C LEU A 777 -2.34 11.48 -5.22
N ARG A 778 -1.67 10.45 -4.72
CA ARG A 778 -2.25 9.35 -3.92
C ARG A 778 -1.55 9.28 -2.55
N PRO A 779 -2.23 8.83 -1.48
CA PRO A 779 -1.54 8.47 -0.26
C PRO A 779 -0.57 7.30 -0.51
N SER A 780 0.57 7.32 0.19
CA SER A 780 1.50 6.21 0.32
C SER A 780 1.75 5.93 1.80
N GLY A 781 1.35 4.74 2.27
CA GLY A 781 1.78 4.25 3.57
C GLY A 781 3.24 3.79 3.60
N ASN A 782 3.85 3.60 2.43
CA ASN A 782 5.12 2.89 2.29
C ASN A 782 6.34 3.75 2.65
N GLY A 783 7.40 3.07 3.08
CA GLY A 783 8.71 3.68 3.34
C GLY A 783 9.35 4.29 2.08
N GLN A 784 10.54 4.85 2.25
CA GLN A 784 11.34 5.41 1.17
C GLN A 784 12.75 4.85 1.30
N ALA A 785 13.43 4.58 0.17
CA ALA A 785 14.84 4.23 0.17
C ALA A 785 15.66 5.27 0.97
N PRO A 786 16.62 4.88 1.83
CA PRO A 786 17.33 5.82 2.71
C PRO A 786 18.10 6.95 2.01
N ASP A 787 18.45 6.76 0.74
CA ASP A 787 19.11 7.71 -0.15
C ASP A 787 18.12 8.54 -1.01
N GLY A 788 16.82 8.30 -0.88
CA GLY A 788 15.76 8.95 -1.66
C GLY A 788 15.59 8.40 -3.09
N THR A 789 16.25 7.29 -3.46
CA THR A 789 16.15 6.69 -4.79
C THR A 789 14.81 5.97 -5.05
N LYS A 790 14.58 5.62 -6.32
CA LYS A 790 13.36 5.01 -6.85
C LYS A 790 13.64 3.75 -7.64
N LEU A 791 12.67 2.84 -7.73
CA LEU A 791 12.65 1.75 -8.71
C LEU A 791 12.20 2.25 -10.10
N ILE A 792 12.88 1.79 -11.14
CA ILE A 792 12.34 1.67 -12.50
C ILE A 792 12.30 0.18 -12.87
N ALA A 793 11.13 -0.31 -13.28
CA ALA A 793 10.92 -1.67 -13.75
C ALA A 793 9.77 -1.76 -14.76
N GLY A 794 9.77 -2.84 -15.54
CA GLY A 794 8.72 -3.17 -16.49
C GLY A 794 9.00 -4.49 -17.18
N ARG A 795 8.12 -4.87 -18.10
CA ARG A 795 8.24 -6.09 -18.90
C ARG A 795 8.50 -5.78 -20.37
N VAL A 796 9.42 -6.50 -21.01
CA VAL A 796 9.54 -6.53 -22.47
C VAL A 796 8.80 -7.75 -23.00
N THR A 797 7.91 -7.54 -23.97
CA THR A 797 7.12 -8.59 -24.62
C THR A 797 7.21 -8.47 -26.14
N LEU A 798 6.91 -9.57 -26.85
CA LEU A 798 6.86 -9.57 -28.31
C LEU A 798 5.59 -8.89 -28.83
N ASP A 799 4.45 -9.09 -28.18
CA ASP A 799 3.11 -8.77 -28.68
C ASP A 799 2.15 -8.32 -27.56
N GLY A 800 2.70 -7.86 -26.44
CA GLY A 800 1.96 -7.58 -25.21
C GLY A 800 1.82 -8.79 -24.27
N TRP A 801 1.95 -10.02 -24.77
CA TRP A 801 1.64 -11.24 -24.02
C TRP A 801 2.84 -12.19 -23.88
N MET A 802 3.56 -12.47 -24.96
CA MET A 802 4.72 -13.35 -24.94
C MET A 802 5.95 -12.62 -24.36
N PRO A 803 6.57 -13.12 -23.28
CA PRO A 803 7.76 -12.49 -22.70
C PRO A 803 8.96 -12.57 -23.66
N ALA A 804 9.81 -11.53 -23.64
CA ALA A 804 11.04 -11.48 -24.42
C ALA A 804 12.26 -11.51 -23.48
N PRO A 805 12.83 -12.71 -23.19
CA PRO A 805 13.95 -12.87 -22.26
C PRO A 805 15.31 -12.54 -22.90
N GLY A 806 16.28 -12.13 -22.09
CA GLY A 806 17.64 -11.79 -22.54
C GLY A 806 17.75 -10.52 -23.41
N VAL A 807 16.67 -9.74 -23.53
CA VAL A 807 16.65 -8.49 -24.28
C VAL A 807 17.37 -7.41 -23.49
N GLU A 808 18.32 -6.74 -24.13
CA GLU A 808 19.05 -5.65 -23.50
C GLU A 808 18.16 -4.40 -23.39
N VAL A 809 18.04 -3.86 -22.17
CA VAL A 809 17.33 -2.62 -21.86
C VAL A 809 18.34 -1.59 -21.36
N ARG A 810 18.23 -0.35 -21.84
CA ARG A 810 19.09 0.78 -21.45
C ARG A 810 18.26 1.92 -20.88
N VAL A 811 18.69 2.44 -19.73
CA VAL A 811 18.23 3.70 -19.14
C VAL A 811 19.31 4.76 -19.35
N ALA A 812 18.96 5.88 -19.98
CA ALA A 812 19.85 7.01 -20.19
C ALA A 812 19.29 8.27 -19.53
N THR A 813 20.09 8.91 -18.70
CA THR A 813 19.77 10.20 -18.02
C THR A 813 20.03 11.40 -18.94
N GLU A 814 19.47 12.57 -18.58
CA GLU A 814 19.75 13.85 -19.25
C GLU A 814 21.25 14.20 -19.32
N SER A 815 22.08 13.70 -18.40
CA SER A 815 23.54 13.94 -18.40
C SER A 815 24.32 13.03 -19.36
N GLY A 816 23.64 12.14 -20.08
CA GLY A 816 24.25 11.11 -20.93
C GLY A 816 24.74 9.88 -20.16
N HIS A 817 24.79 9.91 -18.83
CA HIS A 817 25.07 8.70 -18.04
C HIS A 817 24.00 7.65 -18.34
N THR A 818 24.45 6.45 -18.70
CA THR A 818 23.63 5.35 -19.19
C THR A 818 23.93 4.08 -18.41
N THR A 819 22.87 3.40 -17.99
CA THR A 819 22.92 2.11 -17.29
C THR A 819 22.21 1.07 -18.16
N THR A 820 22.73 -0.16 -18.16
CA THR A 820 22.20 -1.27 -18.97
C THR A 820 21.83 -2.45 -18.06
N THR A 821 20.75 -3.14 -18.40
CA THR A 821 20.37 -4.44 -17.82
C THR A 821 19.84 -5.36 -18.92
N ALA A 822 19.56 -6.62 -18.62
CA ALA A 822 18.89 -7.56 -19.53
C ALA A 822 17.59 -8.06 -18.90
N THR A 823 16.61 -8.43 -19.71
CA THR A 823 15.39 -9.07 -19.21
C THR A 823 15.64 -10.48 -18.71
N ASP A 824 14.95 -10.85 -17.63
CA ASP A 824 14.95 -12.21 -17.12
C ASP A 824 14.07 -13.15 -17.97
N GLN A 825 13.98 -14.43 -17.56
CA GLN A 825 13.19 -15.46 -18.25
C GLN A 825 11.72 -15.11 -18.49
N ASP A 826 11.11 -14.26 -17.64
CA ASP A 826 9.70 -13.89 -17.72
C ASP A 826 9.52 -12.52 -18.41
N GLY A 827 10.60 -11.98 -18.98
CA GLY A 827 10.65 -10.72 -19.71
C GLY A 827 10.86 -9.48 -18.85
N TYR A 828 11.15 -9.60 -17.55
CA TYR A 828 11.21 -8.45 -16.64
C TYR A 828 12.60 -7.83 -16.56
N TYR A 829 12.64 -6.49 -16.52
CA TYR A 829 13.86 -5.71 -16.31
C TYR A 829 13.72 -4.82 -15.07
N PHE A 830 14.85 -4.59 -14.37
CA PHE A 830 14.91 -3.80 -13.14
C PHE A 830 16.11 -2.85 -13.16
N PHE A 831 15.85 -1.60 -12.78
CA PHE A 831 16.84 -0.57 -12.48
C PHE A 831 16.52 -0.04 -11.07
N PRO A 832 17.13 -0.60 -10.02
CA PRO A 832 17.07 -0.04 -8.67
C PRO A 832 17.90 1.25 -8.57
N GLY A 833 17.80 1.97 -7.45
CA GLY A 833 18.71 3.07 -7.12
C GLY A 833 18.60 4.30 -8.02
N GLN A 834 17.47 4.50 -8.71
CA GLN A 834 17.35 5.60 -9.67
C GLN A 834 17.11 6.95 -8.97
N PRO A 835 17.76 8.04 -9.39
CA PRO A 835 17.65 9.34 -8.73
C PRO A 835 16.28 9.99 -8.95
N ASN A 836 15.58 10.26 -7.85
CA ASN A 836 14.31 11.00 -7.84
C ASN A 836 14.47 12.40 -8.47
N GLY A 837 13.43 12.87 -9.17
CA GLY A 837 13.41 14.17 -9.85
C GLY A 837 14.28 14.26 -11.10
N LYS A 838 14.70 13.14 -11.70
CA LYS A 838 15.39 13.12 -13.00
C LYS A 838 14.46 12.73 -14.15
N ILE A 839 14.79 13.18 -15.36
CA ILE A 839 14.23 12.63 -16.59
C ILE A 839 15.18 11.56 -17.12
N VAL A 840 14.62 10.45 -17.58
CA VAL A 840 15.34 9.38 -18.28
C VAL A 840 14.64 9.02 -19.58
N SER A 841 15.40 8.48 -20.53
CA SER A 841 14.87 7.74 -21.67
C SER A 841 15.20 6.25 -21.47
N ILE A 842 14.20 5.40 -21.66
CA ILE A 842 14.28 3.95 -21.44
C ILE A 842 14.02 3.27 -22.77
N ARG A 843 14.85 2.31 -23.17
CA ARG A 843 14.68 1.58 -24.44
C ARG A 843 15.13 0.14 -24.35
N ALA A 844 14.36 -0.77 -24.94
CA ALA A 844 14.81 -2.11 -25.30
C ALA A 844 15.49 -2.08 -26.68
N GLN A 845 16.57 -2.84 -26.86
CA GLN A 845 17.25 -2.96 -28.16
C GLN A 845 16.99 -4.33 -28.80
N LEU A 846 16.53 -4.32 -30.06
CA LEU A 846 16.34 -5.52 -30.89
C LEU A 846 17.07 -5.30 -32.23
N GLY A 847 18.30 -5.79 -32.32
CA GLY A 847 19.19 -5.50 -33.46
C GLY A 847 19.47 -4.00 -33.56
N SER A 848 19.13 -3.38 -34.70
CA SER A 848 19.23 -1.93 -34.95
C SER A 848 18.00 -1.13 -34.51
N ARG A 849 16.96 -1.78 -33.99
CA ARG A 849 15.72 -1.15 -33.55
C ARG A 849 15.74 -0.82 -32.06
N GLN A 850 15.13 0.30 -31.69
CA GLN A 850 14.96 0.75 -30.31
C GLN A 850 13.46 0.89 -30.03
N CYS A 851 12.97 0.23 -28.98
CA CYS A 851 11.56 0.26 -28.58
C CYS A 851 11.39 0.86 -27.19
N PHE A 852 10.33 1.62 -26.96
CA PHE A 852 10.14 2.48 -25.77
C PHE A 852 8.93 2.05 -24.93
N PRO A 853 8.86 2.44 -23.63
CA PRO A 853 7.68 2.19 -22.80
C PRO A 853 6.41 2.84 -23.37
N ARG A 854 5.25 2.19 -23.16
CA ARG A 854 3.95 2.69 -23.65
C ARG A 854 3.55 4.07 -23.10
N GLN A 855 4.13 4.48 -21.97
CA GLN A 855 3.94 5.79 -21.35
C GLN A 855 4.71 6.91 -22.10
N GLY A 856 5.71 6.57 -22.92
CA GLY A 856 6.49 7.51 -23.70
C GLY A 856 7.99 7.20 -23.74
N ARG A 857 8.69 7.87 -24.68
CA ARG A 857 10.14 7.76 -24.90
C ARG A 857 10.97 8.33 -23.73
N ARG A 858 10.37 9.21 -22.92
CA ARG A 858 10.99 9.85 -21.76
C ARG A 858 10.03 9.85 -20.57
N ILE A 859 10.58 9.58 -19.39
CA ILE A 859 9.84 9.43 -18.13
C ILE A 859 10.46 10.37 -17.08
N GLU A 860 9.62 11.03 -16.30
CA GLU A 860 10.00 11.83 -15.14
C GLU A 860 9.92 10.95 -13.88
N ILE A 861 11.05 10.70 -13.23
CA ILE A 861 11.14 9.82 -12.05
C ILE A 861 10.65 10.59 -10.82
N GLY A 862 9.33 10.70 -10.64
CA GLY A 862 8.71 11.25 -9.42
C GLY A 862 8.38 10.17 -8.38
N LYS A 863 8.09 8.95 -8.84
CA LYS A 863 7.67 7.80 -8.03
C LYS A 863 8.42 6.54 -8.44
N ASP A 864 8.16 5.46 -7.73
CA ASP A 864 8.59 4.11 -8.09
C ASP A 864 7.66 3.58 -9.20
N GLU A 865 8.24 3.14 -10.33
CA GLU A 865 7.50 2.76 -11.54
C GLU A 865 7.77 1.29 -11.89
N ALA A 866 6.74 0.43 -11.87
CA ALA A 866 6.84 -1.01 -12.14
C ALA A 866 5.98 -1.51 -13.33
N GLU A 867 5.45 -0.58 -14.13
CA GLU A 867 4.59 -0.84 -15.29
C GLU A 867 5.12 -0.22 -16.60
N LEU A 868 6.44 0.06 -16.69
CA LEU A 868 7.07 0.67 -17.86
C LEU A 868 7.33 -0.37 -18.97
N ASP A 869 6.25 -1.05 -19.37
CA ASP A 869 6.27 -2.17 -20.31
C ASP A 869 6.57 -1.72 -21.74
N ILE A 870 7.34 -2.53 -22.46
CA ILE A 870 7.80 -2.30 -23.84
C ILE A 870 7.33 -3.45 -24.71
N GLU A 871 6.66 -3.15 -25.83
CA GLU A 871 6.33 -4.14 -26.85
C GLU A 871 7.31 -4.05 -28.03
N LEU A 872 7.81 -5.19 -28.48
CA LEU A 872 8.73 -5.27 -29.62
C LEU A 872 7.99 -5.40 -30.96
N GLY A 873 6.74 -5.88 -30.97
CA GLY A 873 5.99 -6.28 -32.16
C GLY A 873 5.02 -5.25 -32.74
N GLU A 874 4.80 -4.10 -32.08
CA GLU A 874 4.07 -2.93 -32.64
C GLU A 874 4.91 -2.24 -33.74
N SER A 875 5.22 -3.00 -34.80
CA SER A 875 6.30 -2.69 -35.75
C SER A 875 6.28 -3.55 -37.03
N GLN A 876 5.14 -4.15 -37.40
CA GLN A 876 5.07 -5.01 -38.58
C GLN A 876 4.86 -4.23 -39.90
N HIS A 877 5.98 -4.00 -40.59
CA HIS A 877 6.09 -3.74 -42.03
C HIS A 877 5.36 -2.51 -42.63
N LEU A 878 6.09 -1.38 -42.67
CA LEU A 878 6.05 -0.43 -43.78
C LEU A 878 6.55 -1.11 -45.09
N SER A 879 5.71 -1.93 -45.72
CA SER A 879 5.96 -2.44 -47.07
C SER A 879 5.42 -1.46 -48.12
N LYS A 880 6.30 -0.98 -49.02
CA LYS A 880 5.94 0.03 -50.04
C LYS A 880 4.80 -0.46 -50.94
N LYS A 881 3.71 0.31 -51.02
CA LYS A 881 2.93 0.48 -52.25
C LYS A 881 2.72 1.97 -52.53
N SER A 882 3.11 2.39 -53.72
CA SER A 882 2.91 3.75 -54.23
C SER A 882 1.53 3.88 -54.90
N SER A 883 0.95 5.09 -54.85
CA SER A 883 -0.03 5.63 -55.82
C SER A 883 -1.29 4.77 -56.09
N LEU A 884 -2.50 5.18 -55.69
CA LEU A 884 -3.25 6.30 -56.30
C LEU A 884 -4.54 6.63 -55.52
N SER A 885 -5.00 7.88 -55.67
CA SER A 885 -6.36 8.38 -55.38
C SER A 885 -6.81 8.49 -53.89
N PRO A 886 -7.59 9.52 -53.50
CA PRO A 886 -8.04 9.71 -52.12
C PRO A 886 -9.50 9.26 -51.88
N PHE A 887 -9.73 8.42 -50.87
CA PHE A 887 -10.91 8.44 -49.98
C PHE A 887 -10.75 7.44 -48.82
N ASN A 888 -11.40 7.75 -47.69
CA ASN A 888 -11.65 6.91 -46.50
C ASN A 888 -10.55 6.65 -45.43
N THR A 889 -11.06 6.68 -44.18
CA THR A 889 -10.60 6.03 -42.93
C THR A 889 -9.25 6.41 -42.30
N VAL A 890 -9.36 7.02 -41.10
CA VAL A 890 -8.27 7.31 -40.17
C VAL A 890 -8.15 6.21 -39.11
N THR A 891 -7.01 5.52 -39.09
CA THR A 891 -6.47 4.61 -38.05
C THR A 891 -4.98 4.37 -38.40
N ASN A 892 -4.02 4.16 -37.51
CA ASN A 892 -3.99 4.07 -36.04
C ASN A 892 -2.81 4.90 -35.47
N ALA A 893 -2.48 4.75 -34.18
CA ALA A 893 -1.26 5.30 -33.61
C ALA A 893 -0.02 4.45 -33.97
N GLU A 894 1.10 5.09 -34.30
CA GLU A 894 2.36 4.43 -34.65
C GLU A 894 3.55 5.21 -34.05
N GLN A 895 4.24 4.65 -33.05
CA GLN A 895 5.69 4.86 -32.75
C GLN A 895 6.13 4.15 -31.44
N ALA A 896 5.89 2.84 -31.33
CA ALA A 896 6.48 2.04 -30.24
C ALA A 896 7.98 1.80 -30.43
N CYS A 897 8.45 1.71 -31.69
CA CYS A 897 9.84 1.44 -32.04
C CYS A 897 10.37 2.33 -33.18
N GLU A 898 11.58 2.86 -33.01
CA GLU A 898 12.34 3.58 -34.04
C GLU A 898 13.43 2.68 -34.65
N THR A 899 13.65 2.81 -35.96
CA THR A 899 14.83 2.29 -36.65
C THR A 899 15.93 3.33 -36.65
N MET A 900 17.13 3.01 -36.15
CA MET A 900 18.30 3.85 -36.43
C MET A 900 18.70 3.79 -37.91
N PRO A 901 19.17 4.90 -38.52
CA PRO A 901 19.72 4.86 -39.87
C PRO A 901 21.00 4.01 -39.98
N GLU A 902 21.18 3.43 -41.17
CA GLU A 902 22.36 2.73 -41.70
C GLU A 902 22.69 1.31 -41.18
N LEU A 903 22.76 0.39 -42.16
CA LEU A 903 23.49 -0.91 -42.18
C LEU A 903 23.13 -1.95 -41.08
N LEU A 904 22.78 -3.21 -41.40
CA LEU A 904 22.75 -3.95 -42.68
C LEU A 904 21.53 -4.88 -42.73
N ALA A 905 21.12 -5.28 -43.93
CA ALA A 905 20.07 -6.27 -44.14
C ALA A 905 20.68 -7.62 -44.56
N GLN A 906 20.94 -8.51 -43.59
CA GLN A 906 21.14 -9.95 -43.83
C GLN A 906 21.13 -10.74 -42.52
N GLU A 907 19.94 -11.21 -42.12
CA GLU A 907 19.67 -12.59 -41.70
C GLU A 907 18.16 -12.76 -41.49
N ARG A 908 17.60 -13.85 -42.02
CA ARG A 908 16.17 -14.16 -42.07
C ARG A 908 15.96 -15.65 -42.27
#